data_AF-A0A151NJJ3-F1
#
_entry.id   AF-A0A151NJJ3-F1
#
_cell.length_a   1.000
_cell.length_b   1.000
_cell.length_c   1.000
_cell.angle_alpha   90.00
_cell.angle_beta   90.00
_cell.angle_gamma   90.00
#
_symmetry.space_group_name_H-M   'P 1'
#
loop_
_entity.id
_entity.type
_entity.pdbx_description
1 polymer ?
#
loop_
_entity_poly.entity_id
_entity_poly.type
_entity_poly.pdbx_seq_one_letter_code
_entity_poly.pdbx_strand_id
1 'polypeptide(L)'
;MDAQFGFERMKDPGEKTGWLINMHPTEILDEDKRLVSSVDYYFIQEDGSRFKVALPYKPYFYIATRKGCEREVSSFLSKKFQGKIAKLETVPKEDLDLPNHLVGLKRNYIKLSFSTVDDLVKVRKEISPAVKKNQEQDQASDAYTSMLSSVLTGSSLTTDDAEPLKKAANQMDNIIDMREYDVPYHVRLSIDLKIHVAHWYNVRYRGNVYPPEITRRDDLVERPDPVVLAFDIETTKLPLKFPDAETDQIMMISYMIDGQGYLITNREIVSEDIEDFEFTPKPEYEGPFCIFNEPDEAHLIRRWFEHIQETKPTIFVTYNGDFFDWPFVEARAAVHGLNMHQEIGFQKDSQGEYKTSQCIHMDCLRWVKRDSYLPVGSYNLKAAAKAKLGYDPVELDPEEMCRMATEEPQTLATYSVSDAVATYYMYMKYVHPFIFALCTIIPMEPDEVLRKGSGTLCEALLMVQAHHANIIFPNKQEQEFNKLTEDGHVLDSETYVGGHVEALESGVFRSDIPCRFKMNPAAFDFLLQRVEKTLRHAIEEEEGLPLDQVTNFQEVCDEIRVKLNSLKDVPNRIECPLIYHLDVGAMYPNIILTNRLQPSAMVDEATCAACDFNKPGANCQRRMTWQWRGEFMPASRSEYHRIQQQLESEKFPPFYPDGPPRAFHELSHEEQAKYEKKRLADYCRKAYKKIRVTKVDERITTVCQRENSFYVDTVRAFRDRRYEFKGLHKVWKKKLAAAMEIGDASEVKRCKNMEILYDSLQLAHKCILNSFYGYVMRKGARWYSMEMAGIVCFTGANIITQARELIEQIGRPLELDTDGIWCVLPNSFPENFVIKSNNVKKPKVTISYPGAMLNILVKEGFTNDQYQELVDPTSLTYVTRSENSIFFEVDGPYLAMILPASKEEGKKLKKRWEFQA
;
A
#
# COMPACT_ATOMS: atom_id res chain seq x y z
N MET A 1 1.45 22.99 25.60
CA MET A 1 0.97 21.65 25.23
C MET A 1 2.04 20.58 25.34
N ASP A 2 2.98 20.41 24.41
CA ASP A 2 3.94 19.26 24.44
C ASP A 2 4.67 19.03 25.78
N ALA A 3 5.13 20.11 26.43
CA ALA A 3 5.80 20.02 27.73
C ALA A 3 4.88 19.54 28.87
N GLN A 4 3.58 19.85 28.82
CA GLN A 4 2.60 19.35 29.81
C GLN A 4 2.49 17.82 29.74
N PHE A 5 2.63 17.25 28.54
CA PHE A 5 2.64 15.80 28.28
C PHE A 5 4.04 15.16 28.40
N GLY A 6 5.01 15.90 28.94
CA GLY A 6 6.36 15.41 29.25
C GLY A 6 7.36 15.52 28.10
N PHE A 7 6.97 16.02 26.92
CA PHE A 7 7.91 16.22 25.81
C PHE A 7 8.65 17.54 25.93
N GLU A 8 9.66 17.56 26.79
CA GLU A 8 10.55 18.70 26.92
C GLU A 8 11.57 18.75 25.78
N ARG A 9 11.75 19.94 25.20
CA ARG A 9 12.80 20.15 24.21
C ARG A 9 14.16 20.15 24.89
N MET A 10 15.12 19.41 24.33
CA MET A 10 16.50 19.43 24.82
C MET A 10 17.07 20.86 24.78
N LYS A 11 17.52 21.37 25.93
CA LYS A 11 18.12 22.72 26.10
C LYS A 11 19.60 22.67 26.45
N ASP A 12 20.03 21.65 27.19
CA ASP A 12 21.40 21.52 27.63
C ASP A 12 22.19 20.60 26.68
N PRO A 13 23.45 20.95 26.35
CA PRO A 13 24.31 20.07 25.58
C PRO A 13 24.44 18.70 26.24
N GLY A 14 24.25 17.64 25.46
CA GLY A 14 24.25 16.28 25.97
C GLY A 14 23.84 15.27 24.91
N GLU A 15 23.89 14.00 25.30
CA GLU A 15 23.44 12.88 24.48
C GLU A 15 22.34 12.12 25.22
N LYS A 16 21.24 11.85 24.54
CA LYS A 16 20.13 11.03 25.04
C LYS A 16 19.83 9.91 24.06
N THR A 17 19.56 8.71 24.57
CA THR A 17 19.08 7.59 23.76
C THR A 17 17.58 7.47 23.94
N GLY A 18 16.84 7.39 22.85
CA GLY A 18 15.39 7.28 22.88
C GLY A 18 14.83 6.58 21.66
N TRP A 19 13.69 5.94 21.84
CA TRP A 19 12.88 5.35 20.80
C TRP A 19 11.99 6.42 20.18
N LEU A 20 12.08 6.60 18.87
CA LEU A 20 11.32 7.62 18.15
C LEU A 20 9.86 7.18 18.03
N ILE A 21 8.95 7.85 18.75
CA ILE A 21 7.51 7.54 18.73
C ILE A 21 6.74 8.36 17.70
N ASN A 22 7.09 9.63 17.50
CA ASN A 22 6.35 10.53 16.60
C ASN A 22 7.27 11.58 15.96
N MET A 23 6.80 12.22 14.89
CA MET A 23 7.48 13.36 14.26
C MET A 23 6.50 14.32 13.61
N HIS A 24 6.74 15.64 13.69
CA HIS A 24 5.85 16.67 13.13
C HIS A 24 6.63 17.83 12.50
N PRO A 25 6.21 18.37 11.34
CA PRO A 25 6.81 19.59 10.80
C PRO A 25 6.53 20.78 11.71
N THR A 26 7.53 21.64 11.90
CA THR A 26 7.48 22.84 12.73
C THR A 26 8.42 23.93 12.22
N GLU A 27 8.37 25.10 12.82
CA GLU A 27 9.28 26.21 12.51
C GLU A 27 10.00 26.66 13.78
N ILE A 28 11.30 26.92 13.65
CA ILE A 28 12.13 27.43 14.74
C ILE A 28 12.84 28.70 14.28
N LEU A 29 13.32 29.47 15.25
CA LEU A 29 14.20 30.61 14.97
C LEU A 29 15.64 30.13 14.94
N ASP A 30 16.37 30.50 13.89
CA ASP A 30 17.83 30.35 13.82
C ASP A 30 18.55 31.40 14.69
N GLU A 31 19.89 31.39 14.70
CA GLU A 31 20.71 32.34 15.46
C GLU A 31 20.49 33.80 15.04
N ASP A 32 20.16 34.03 13.76
CA ASP A 32 19.84 35.33 13.18
C ASP A 32 18.39 35.76 13.45
N LYS A 33 17.65 34.99 14.27
CA LYS A 33 16.21 35.17 14.56
C LYS A 33 15.33 35.10 13.30
N ARG A 34 15.76 34.35 12.29
CA ARG A 34 14.96 34.06 11.09
C ARG A 34 14.23 32.75 11.29
N LEU A 35 13.01 32.68 10.77
CA LEU A 35 12.24 31.46 10.73
C LEU A 35 12.90 30.46 9.77
N VAL A 36 13.09 29.24 10.27
CA VAL A 36 13.56 28.11 9.48
C VAL A 36 12.64 26.91 9.72
N SER A 37 12.33 26.19 8.64
CA SER A 37 11.58 24.94 8.76
C SER A 37 12.42 23.86 9.43
N SER A 38 11.76 23.06 10.26
CA SER A 38 12.34 21.96 11.02
C SER A 38 11.32 20.86 11.25
N VAL A 39 11.75 19.69 11.71
CA VAL A 39 10.85 18.64 12.18
C VAL A 39 11.13 18.39 13.65
N ASP A 40 10.08 18.43 14.47
CA ASP A 40 10.14 17.95 15.85
C ASP A 40 10.07 16.42 15.85
N TYR A 41 11.03 15.79 16.52
CA TYR A 41 11.09 14.35 16.75
C TYR A 41 10.85 14.06 18.23
N TYR A 42 9.90 13.17 18.52
CA TYR A 42 9.39 12.87 19.86
C TYR A 42 9.92 11.50 20.31
N PHE A 43 10.60 11.44 21.45
CA PHE A 43 11.30 10.25 21.92
C PHE A 43 10.80 9.76 23.28
N ILE A 44 10.81 8.44 23.46
CA ILE A 44 10.61 7.75 24.75
C ILE A 44 11.92 7.05 25.12
N GLN A 45 12.43 7.30 26.32
CA GLN A 45 13.61 6.63 26.88
C GLN A 45 13.22 5.29 27.54
N GLU A 46 14.21 4.42 27.82
CA GLU A 46 13.97 3.13 28.48
C GLU A 46 13.32 3.26 29.87
N ASP A 47 13.57 4.36 30.58
CA ASP A 47 12.98 4.67 31.89
C ASP A 47 11.57 5.29 31.79
N GLY A 48 10.99 5.37 30.58
CA GLY A 48 9.69 5.99 30.32
C GLY A 48 9.71 7.52 30.24
N SER A 49 10.85 8.16 30.52
CA SER A 49 11.00 9.60 30.36
C SER A 49 10.91 10.00 28.88
N ARG A 50 10.44 11.23 28.64
CA ARG A 50 10.12 11.72 27.30
C ARG A 50 10.92 12.97 27.00
N PHE A 51 11.32 13.14 25.75
CA PHE A 51 11.95 14.37 25.28
C PHE A 51 11.69 14.58 23.81
N LYS A 52 11.91 15.79 23.32
CA LYS A 52 11.87 16.09 21.89
C LYS A 52 13.04 16.92 21.44
N VAL A 53 13.29 16.89 20.13
CA VAL A 53 14.30 17.73 19.49
C VAL A 53 13.81 18.20 18.12
N ALA A 54 14.10 19.46 17.77
CA ALA A 54 13.83 19.99 16.44
C ALA A 54 15.07 19.89 15.57
N LEU A 55 14.93 19.29 14.39
CA LEU A 55 16.00 19.21 13.40
C LEU A 55 15.69 20.17 12.24
N PRO A 56 16.41 21.31 12.14
CA PRO A 56 16.26 22.23 11.01
C PRO A 56 16.80 21.62 9.73
N TYR A 57 16.07 21.83 8.62
CA TYR A 57 16.49 21.36 7.31
C TYR A 57 15.89 22.19 6.20
N LYS A 58 16.68 22.50 5.17
CA LYS A 58 16.24 23.38 4.09
C LYS A 58 15.30 22.62 3.14
N PRO A 59 14.02 23.01 3.00
CA PRO A 59 13.15 22.46 1.96
C PRO A 59 13.76 22.70 0.58
N TYR A 60 13.53 21.83 -0.38
CA TYR A 60 14.02 22.03 -1.75
C TYR A 60 13.16 21.37 -2.82
N PHE A 61 13.36 21.81 -4.06
CA PHE A 61 12.94 21.11 -5.28
C PHE A 61 13.96 21.33 -6.40
N TYR A 62 13.79 20.63 -7.52
CA TYR A 62 14.70 20.68 -8.67
C TYR A 62 14.05 21.33 -9.88
N ILE A 63 14.85 22.00 -10.71
CA ILE A 63 14.46 22.42 -12.06
C ILE A 63 15.45 21.90 -13.09
N ALA A 64 14.95 21.54 -14.27
CA ALA A 64 15.77 21.27 -15.44
C ALA A 64 15.78 22.49 -16.37
N THR A 65 16.91 22.74 -17.00
CA THR A 65 17.06 23.82 -17.98
C THR A 65 17.35 23.27 -19.37
N ARG A 66 17.21 24.11 -20.39
CA ARG A 66 17.81 23.84 -21.70
C ARG A 66 19.33 23.64 -21.55
N LYS A 67 19.90 22.78 -22.39
CA LYS A 67 21.30 22.36 -22.32
C LYS A 67 22.24 23.57 -22.39
N GLY A 68 23.11 23.74 -21.38
CA GLY A 68 24.10 24.82 -21.33
C GLY A 68 23.60 26.14 -20.73
N CYS A 69 22.33 26.24 -20.33
CA CYS A 69 21.75 27.45 -19.73
C CYS A 69 21.79 27.45 -18.20
N GLU A 70 22.37 26.44 -17.55
CA GLU A 70 22.27 26.22 -16.10
C GLU A 70 22.82 27.41 -15.30
N ARG A 71 23.96 27.95 -15.72
CA ARG A 71 24.61 29.09 -15.06
C ARG A 71 23.82 30.39 -15.21
N GLU A 72 23.25 30.64 -16.38
CA GLU A 72 22.48 31.84 -16.66
C GLU A 72 21.17 31.84 -15.85
N VAL A 73 20.46 30.71 -15.87
CA VAL A 73 19.22 30.50 -15.10
C VAL A 73 19.50 30.61 -13.60
N SER A 74 20.57 29.98 -13.10
CA SER A 74 20.94 30.08 -11.67
C SER A 74 21.23 31.51 -11.24
N SER A 75 21.96 32.29 -12.05
CA SER A 75 22.25 33.71 -11.76
C SER A 75 20.98 34.56 -11.76
N PHE A 76 20.08 34.30 -12.71
CA PHE A 76 18.79 34.97 -12.80
C PHE A 76 17.87 34.66 -11.62
N LEU A 77 17.73 33.39 -11.24
CA LEU A 77 16.90 32.98 -10.10
C LEU A 77 17.41 33.56 -8.79
N SER A 78 18.73 33.58 -8.59
CA SER A 78 19.36 34.20 -7.43
C SER A 78 18.99 35.68 -7.28
N LYS A 79 19.00 36.42 -8.41
CA LYS A 79 18.62 37.84 -8.43
C LYS A 79 17.11 38.05 -8.28
N LYS A 80 16.29 37.28 -8.99
CA LYS A 80 14.82 37.43 -8.99
C LYS A 80 14.21 37.10 -7.63
N PHE A 81 14.72 36.05 -6.98
CA PHE A 81 14.19 35.53 -5.71
C PHE A 81 15.14 35.79 -4.54
N GLN A 82 15.87 36.92 -4.60
CA GLN A 82 16.77 37.33 -3.53
C GLN A 82 16.02 37.39 -2.20
N GLY A 83 16.58 36.75 -1.17
CA GLY A 83 15.97 36.67 0.16
C GLY A 83 14.97 35.53 0.35
N LYS A 84 14.48 34.89 -0.73
CA LYS A 84 13.62 33.69 -0.65
C LYS A 84 14.40 32.39 -0.87
N ILE A 85 15.30 32.38 -1.86
CA ILE A 85 16.16 31.23 -2.13
C ILE A 85 17.40 31.30 -1.23
N ALA A 86 17.60 30.26 -0.42
CA ALA A 86 18.72 30.15 0.50
C ALA A 86 19.99 29.57 -0.17
N LYS A 87 19.84 28.64 -1.12
CA LYS A 87 20.96 28.03 -1.85
C LYS A 87 20.52 27.56 -3.24
N LEU A 88 21.40 27.73 -4.22
CA LEU A 88 21.30 27.14 -5.55
C LEU A 88 22.51 26.25 -5.79
N GLU A 89 22.29 25.00 -6.20
CA GLU A 89 23.36 24.06 -6.54
C GLU A 89 22.98 23.24 -7.77
N THR A 90 23.93 23.06 -8.70
CA THR A 90 23.74 22.15 -9.84
C THR A 90 24.14 20.74 -9.43
N VAL A 91 23.24 19.77 -9.56
CA VAL A 91 23.46 18.38 -9.19
C VAL A 91 23.14 17.43 -10.34
N PRO A 92 23.98 16.41 -10.60
CA PRO A 92 23.68 15.37 -11.57
C PRO A 92 22.77 14.29 -10.96
N LYS A 93 21.68 13.95 -11.64
CA LYS A 93 20.72 12.91 -11.24
C LYS A 93 20.57 11.86 -12.35
N GLU A 94 20.28 10.62 -11.95
CA GLU A 94 19.82 9.61 -12.91
C GLU A 94 18.38 9.96 -13.30
N ASP A 95 18.18 10.32 -14.55
CA ASP A 95 16.87 10.61 -15.14
C ASP A 95 16.52 9.45 -16.07
N LEU A 96 15.60 8.59 -15.66
CA LEU A 96 15.25 7.40 -16.44
C LEU A 96 14.48 7.76 -17.72
N ASP A 97 13.94 8.99 -17.80
CA ASP A 97 13.31 9.53 -19.02
C ASP A 97 14.37 10.10 -19.98
N LEU A 98 15.64 10.22 -19.58
CA LEU A 98 16.71 10.72 -20.43
C LEU A 98 17.09 9.64 -21.47
N PRO A 99 17.06 9.97 -22.78
CA PRO A 99 17.52 9.05 -23.81
C PRO A 99 18.95 8.59 -23.56
N ASN A 100 19.20 7.29 -23.71
CA ASN A 100 20.49 6.64 -23.53
C ASN A 100 21.11 6.79 -22.13
N HIS A 101 20.33 7.05 -21.08
CA HIS A 101 20.85 7.14 -19.71
C HIS A 101 21.64 5.88 -19.28
N LEU A 102 21.35 4.70 -19.84
CA LEU A 102 22.03 3.44 -19.54
C LEU A 102 23.55 3.45 -19.84
N VAL A 103 24.06 4.39 -20.65
CA VAL A 103 25.52 4.54 -20.86
C VAL A 103 26.20 5.39 -19.78
N GLY A 104 25.46 5.74 -18.71
CA GLY A 104 25.93 6.58 -17.61
C GLY A 104 25.67 8.07 -17.81
N LEU A 105 24.84 8.44 -18.78
CA LEU A 105 24.42 9.84 -18.97
C LEU A 105 23.52 10.27 -17.82
N LYS A 106 23.86 11.39 -17.20
CA LYS A 106 23.10 12.00 -16.11
C LYS A 106 22.57 13.35 -16.55
N ARG A 107 21.41 13.72 -16.04
CA ARG A 107 20.85 15.06 -16.26
C ARG A 107 21.26 15.99 -15.12
N ASN A 108 21.73 17.18 -15.48
CA ASN A 108 22.01 18.23 -14.50
C ASN A 108 20.71 18.96 -14.15
N TYR A 109 20.42 19.01 -12.86
CA TYR A 109 19.32 19.79 -12.28
C TYR A 109 19.86 20.92 -11.42
N ILE A 110 19.16 22.05 -11.38
CA ILE A 110 19.42 23.09 -10.38
C ILE A 110 18.51 22.81 -9.19
N LYS A 111 19.10 22.55 -8.02
CA LYS A 111 18.40 22.39 -6.75
C LYS A 111 18.22 23.75 -6.08
N LEU A 112 16.97 24.12 -5.85
CA LEU A 112 16.60 25.34 -5.13
C LEU A 112 16.32 24.96 -3.68
N SER A 113 17.12 25.46 -2.74
CA SER A 113 16.91 25.25 -1.30
C SER A 113 16.39 26.52 -0.64
N PHE A 114 15.47 26.37 0.30
CA PHE A 114 14.74 27.46 0.97
C PHE A 114 14.99 27.44 2.48
N SER A 115 14.73 28.56 3.17
CA SER A 115 14.74 28.58 4.63
C SER A 115 13.43 28.05 5.20
N THR A 116 12.31 28.32 4.53
CA THR A 116 10.97 27.91 4.94
C THR A 116 10.22 27.18 3.82
N VAL A 117 9.21 26.37 4.20
CA VAL A 117 8.28 25.75 3.24
C VAL A 117 7.42 26.81 2.54
N ASP A 118 7.08 27.91 3.21
CA ASP A 118 6.33 29.02 2.63
C ASP A 118 7.09 29.70 1.47
N ASP A 119 8.40 29.94 1.64
CA ASP A 119 9.25 30.47 0.56
C ASP A 119 9.30 29.52 -0.64
N LEU A 120 9.40 28.20 -0.39
CA LEU A 120 9.34 27.18 -1.43
C LEU A 120 8.04 27.28 -2.22
N VAL A 121 6.89 27.34 -1.53
CA VAL A 121 5.56 27.40 -2.16
C VAL A 121 5.39 28.68 -2.99
N LYS A 122 5.87 29.83 -2.48
CA LYS A 122 5.84 31.11 -3.18
C LYS A 122 6.65 31.07 -4.48
N VAL A 123 7.88 30.56 -4.44
CA VAL A 123 8.74 30.47 -5.63
C VAL A 123 8.18 29.45 -6.63
N ARG A 124 7.71 28.30 -6.16
CA ARG A 124 7.03 27.29 -7.00
C ARG A 124 5.87 27.91 -7.80
N LYS A 125 5.00 28.68 -7.13
CA LYS A 125 3.83 29.32 -7.76
C LYS A 125 4.19 30.26 -8.91
N GLU A 126 5.37 30.88 -8.87
CA GLU A 126 5.87 31.74 -9.95
C GLU A 126 6.55 30.97 -11.10
N ILE A 127 7.20 29.83 -10.81
CA ILE A 127 7.92 29.02 -11.80
C ILE A 127 6.97 28.10 -12.58
N SER A 128 5.99 27.48 -11.92
CA SER A 128 5.10 26.48 -12.54
C SER A 128 4.43 26.95 -13.85
N PRO A 129 3.87 28.16 -13.97
CA PRO A 129 3.24 28.60 -15.22
C PRO A 129 4.22 28.74 -16.39
N ALA A 130 5.46 29.14 -16.10
CA ALA A 130 6.50 29.27 -17.11
C ALA A 130 6.91 27.89 -17.64
N VAL A 131 7.11 26.92 -16.75
CA VAL A 131 7.44 25.53 -17.13
C VAL A 131 6.35 24.94 -18.01
N LYS A 132 5.08 25.06 -17.62
CA LYS A 132 3.95 24.54 -18.38
C LYS A 132 3.89 25.15 -19.80
N LYS A 133 4.03 26.47 -19.90
CA LYS A 133 4.08 27.17 -21.19
C LYS A 133 5.23 26.68 -22.08
N ASN A 134 6.42 26.48 -21.50
CA ASN A 134 7.59 26.05 -22.26
C ASN A 134 7.44 24.60 -22.75
N GLN A 135 6.86 23.71 -21.94
CA GLN A 135 6.57 22.33 -22.34
C GLN A 135 5.57 22.27 -23.48
N GLU A 136 4.48 23.05 -23.44
CA GLU A 136 3.49 23.14 -24.52
C GLU A 136 4.13 23.65 -25.83
N GLN A 137 5.06 24.61 -25.74
CA GLN A 137 5.78 25.13 -26.90
C GLN A 137 6.75 24.12 -27.51
N ASP A 138 7.51 23.40 -26.68
CA ASP A 138 8.43 22.36 -27.14
C ASP A 138 7.66 21.21 -27.82
N GLN A 139 6.54 20.76 -27.22
CA GLN A 139 5.66 19.75 -27.83
C GLN A 139 5.10 20.18 -29.19
N ALA A 140 4.67 21.44 -29.32
CA ALA A 140 4.17 21.97 -30.59
C ALA A 140 5.27 22.08 -31.66
N SER A 141 6.48 22.46 -31.25
CA SER A 141 7.65 22.54 -32.13
C SER A 141 8.09 21.16 -32.63
N ASP A 142 8.09 20.16 -31.75
CA ASP A 142 8.43 18.78 -32.12
C ASP A 142 7.38 18.18 -33.05
N ALA A 143 6.09 18.43 -32.83
CA ALA A 143 5.02 18.00 -33.73
C ALA A 143 5.14 18.62 -35.13
N TYR A 144 5.49 19.91 -35.21
CA TYR A 144 5.70 20.61 -36.48
C TYR A 144 6.96 20.12 -37.21
N THR A 145 8.06 19.91 -36.47
CA THR A 145 9.32 19.36 -37.00
C THR A 145 9.14 17.92 -37.48
N SER A 146 8.40 17.11 -36.73
CA SER A 146 8.01 15.75 -37.11
C SER A 146 7.17 15.74 -38.38
N MET A 147 6.15 16.62 -38.48
CA MET A 147 5.38 16.78 -39.71
C MET A 147 6.27 17.18 -40.91
N LEU A 148 7.16 18.17 -40.73
CA LEU A 148 8.11 18.59 -41.77
C LEU A 148 9.04 17.45 -42.19
N SER A 149 9.57 16.67 -41.25
CA SER A 149 10.42 15.52 -41.53
C SER A 149 9.69 14.42 -42.31
N SER A 150 8.41 14.19 -42.02
CA SER A 150 7.55 13.23 -42.74
C SER A 150 7.19 13.68 -44.16
N VAL A 151 7.22 14.99 -44.43
CA VAL A 151 6.97 15.57 -45.77
C VAL A 151 8.26 15.67 -46.59
N LEU A 152 9.42 15.72 -45.94
CA LEU A 152 10.74 15.94 -46.54
C LEU A 152 11.61 14.68 -46.65
N THR A 153 11.05 13.46 -46.51
CA THR A 153 11.77 12.21 -46.79
C THR A 153 12.14 12.10 -48.28
N GLY A 154 13.22 12.77 -48.64
CA GLY A 154 13.82 12.84 -49.97
C GLY A 154 15.22 13.46 -50.00
N SER A 155 15.78 13.94 -48.87
CA SER A 155 17.20 14.29 -48.80
C SER A 155 17.77 14.13 -47.41
N SER A 156 18.84 13.35 -47.32
CA SER A 156 19.71 13.23 -46.15
C SER A 156 20.20 14.59 -45.70
N LEU A 157 19.87 14.96 -44.46
CA LEU A 157 20.59 15.99 -43.72
C LEU A 157 20.99 15.40 -42.37
N THR A 158 22.29 15.13 -42.27
CA THR A 158 23.02 15.03 -41.00
C THR A 158 22.78 16.30 -40.20
N THR A 159 22.09 16.18 -39.07
CA THR A 159 21.82 17.28 -38.14
C THR A 159 22.76 17.17 -36.95
N ASP A 160 24.02 17.54 -37.14
CA ASP A 160 24.99 17.65 -36.03
C ASP A 160 25.53 19.08 -35.83
N ASP A 161 25.02 20.07 -36.58
CA ASP A 161 25.40 21.48 -36.41
C ASP A 161 24.16 22.38 -36.49
N ALA A 162 23.42 22.50 -35.39
CA ALA A 162 22.51 23.61 -35.16
C ALA A 162 23.19 24.63 -34.23
N GLU A 163 23.49 25.80 -34.79
CA GLU A 163 23.98 26.99 -34.09
C GLU A 163 23.23 27.26 -32.76
N PRO A 164 23.88 27.85 -31.75
CA PRO A 164 23.22 28.19 -30.48
C PRO A 164 22.10 29.21 -30.73
N LEU A 165 20.86 28.75 -30.59
CA LEU A 165 19.65 29.56 -30.70
C LEU A 165 19.74 30.81 -29.81
N LYS A 166 19.29 31.93 -30.41
CA LYS A 166 18.89 33.21 -29.79
C LYS A 166 18.82 33.17 -28.26
N LYS A 167 19.66 33.97 -27.59
CA LYS A 167 19.49 34.35 -26.18
C LYS A 167 18.01 34.69 -25.93
N ALA A 168 17.29 33.82 -25.24
CA ALA A 168 15.93 34.12 -24.82
C ALA A 168 15.97 35.42 -24.00
N ALA A 169 15.15 36.41 -24.37
CA ALA A 169 15.12 37.70 -23.67
C ALA A 169 14.71 37.54 -22.20
N ASN A 170 13.99 36.45 -21.87
CA ASN A 170 13.60 36.08 -20.52
C ASN A 170 14.20 34.71 -20.16
N GLN A 171 14.98 34.66 -19.08
CA GLN A 171 15.62 33.44 -18.60
C GLN A 171 14.63 32.40 -18.05
N MET A 172 13.37 32.77 -17.78
CA MET A 172 12.31 31.80 -17.47
C MET A 172 11.98 30.87 -18.64
N ASP A 173 12.19 31.29 -19.89
CA ASP A 173 11.90 30.49 -21.09
C ASP A 173 12.91 29.32 -21.25
N ASN A 174 13.99 29.34 -20.48
CA ASN A 174 15.02 28.29 -20.45
C ASN A 174 14.74 27.20 -19.41
N ILE A 175 13.69 27.33 -18.58
CA ILE A 175 13.29 26.33 -17.58
C ILE A 175 12.28 25.38 -18.22
N ILE A 176 12.64 24.11 -18.40
CA ILE A 176 11.85 23.15 -19.18
C ILE A 176 11.14 22.11 -18.31
N ASP A 177 11.55 21.96 -17.05
CA ASP A 177 10.94 21.01 -16.14
C ASP A 177 11.15 21.41 -14.68
N MET A 178 10.28 20.91 -13.81
CA MET A 178 10.37 21.03 -12.36
C MET A 178 10.06 19.67 -11.73
N ARG A 179 10.91 19.21 -10.81
CA ARG A 179 10.83 17.87 -10.20
C ARG A 179 10.83 17.95 -8.68
N GLU A 180 10.17 16.98 -8.05
CA GLU A 180 10.12 16.79 -6.59
C GLU A 180 9.57 17.98 -5.78
N TYR A 181 8.76 18.84 -6.39
CA TYR A 181 8.21 20.08 -5.80
C TYR A 181 6.97 19.88 -4.91
N ASP A 182 6.47 18.65 -4.83
CA ASP A 182 5.25 18.26 -4.13
C ASP A 182 5.51 17.18 -3.05
N VAL A 183 6.80 16.92 -2.73
CA VAL A 183 7.18 16.01 -1.65
C VAL A 183 6.90 16.70 -0.30
N PRO A 184 6.11 16.09 0.61
CA PRO A 184 5.87 16.66 1.93
C PRO A 184 7.18 16.85 2.71
N TYR A 185 7.27 17.91 3.50
CA TYR A 185 8.52 18.34 4.09
C TYR A 185 9.09 17.35 5.13
N HIS A 186 8.25 16.78 5.99
CA HIS A 186 8.67 15.76 6.96
C HIS A 186 9.08 14.45 6.26
N VAL A 187 8.36 14.05 5.20
CA VAL A 187 8.71 12.89 4.36
C VAL A 187 10.07 13.11 3.67
N ARG A 188 10.32 14.31 3.12
CA ARG A 188 11.61 14.70 2.55
C ARG A 188 12.74 14.49 3.55
N LEU A 189 12.56 15.01 4.77
CA LEU A 189 13.58 14.93 5.81
C LEU A 189 13.87 13.48 6.22
N SER A 190 12.81 12.70 6.39
CA SER A 190 12.87 11.28 6.74
C SER A 190 13.59 10.46 5.67
N ILE A 191 13.34 10.73 4.37
CA ILE A 191 14.03 10.10 3.24
C ILE A 191 15.52 10.47 3.24
N ASP A 192 15.83 11.77 3.22
CA ASP A 192 17.20 12.24 3.00
C ASP A 192 18.13 11.88 4.16
N LEU A 193 17.62 11.89 5.40
CA LEU A 193 18.39 11.60 6.61
C LEU A 193 18.21 10.17 7.13
N LYS A 194 17.37 9.36 6.46
CA LYS A 194 17.05 7.98 6.84
C LYS A 194 16.46 7.83 8.25
N ILE A 195 15.78 8.85 8.76
CA ILE A 195 15.16 8.84 10.09
C ILE A 195 13.72 8.32 9.96
N HIS A 196 13.45 7.19 10.55
CA HIS A 196 12.13 6.53 10.56
C HIS A 196 11.64 6.35 12.00
N VAL A 197 10.34 6.53 12.20
CA VAL A 197 9.66 6.24 13.47
C VAL A 197 9.79 4.74 13.79
N ALA A 198 9.67 4.39 15.07
CA ALA A 198 9.78 3.03 15.59
C ALA A 198 11.20 2.42 15.64
N HIS A 199 12.23 3.27 15.58
CA HIS A 199 13.63 2.88 15.83
C HIS A 199 14.21 3.61 17.04
N TRP A 200 15.26 3.02 17.62
CA TRP A 200 16.09 3.67 18.63
C TRP A 200 17.12 4.60 18.00
N TYR A 201 17.34 5.76 18.61
CA TYR A 201 18.35 6.72 18.20
C TYR A 201 19.12 7.29 19.40
N ASN A 202 20.39 7.56 19.18
CA ASN A 202 21.16 8.49 20.00
C ASN A 202 21.01 9.90 19.43
N VAL A 203 20.53 10.82 20.26
CA VAL A 203 20.35 12.23 19.94
C VAL A 203 21.40 13.02 20.69
N ARG A 204 22.37 13.58 19.97
CA ARG A 204 23.39 14.46 20.52
C ARG A 204 23.07 15.91 20.18
N TYR A 205 22.82 16.70 21.21
CA TYR A 205 22.57 18.13 21.11
C TYR A 205 23.79 18.89 21.63
N ARG A 206 24.32 19.84 20.85
CA ARG A 206 25.53 20.62 21.18
C ARG A 206 25.24 22.12 21.36
N GLY A 207 24.03 22.45 21.84
CA GLY A 207 23.53 23.82 21.89
C GLY A 207 22.97 24.29 20.55
N ASN A 208 22.58 25.57 20.46
CA ASN A 208 21.94 26.15 19.27
C ASN A 208 22.88 26.36 18.06
N VAL A 209 24.19 26.22 18.26
CA VAL A 209 25.20 26.49 17.23
C VAL A 209 25.24 25.41 16.14
N TYR A 210 24.91 24.18 16.50
CA TYR A 210 24.92 23.05 15.57
C TYR A 210 23.57 22.35 15.56
N PRO A 211 23.08 21.88 14.40
CA PRO A 211 21.90 21.04 14.35
C PRO A 211 22.12 19.76 15.16
N PRO A 212 21.07 19.21 15.79
CA PRO A 212 21.18 17.97 16.56
C PRO A 212 21.61 16.81 15.67
N GLU A 213 22.50 15.96 16.18
CA GLU A 213 22.94 14.73 15.52
C GLU A 213 22.03 13.59 15.98
N ILE A 214 21.31 12.95 15.04
CA ILE A 214 20.41 11.82 15.32
C ILE A 214 21.00 10.58 14.64
N THR A 215 21.45 9.61 15.44
CA THR A 215 22.14 8.39 14.95
C THR A 215 21.36 7.15 15.35
N ARG A 216 21.03 6.29 14.38
CA ARG A 216 20.25 5.07 14.62
C ARG A 216 21.04 4.02 15.43
N ARG A 217 20.34 3.29 16.29
CA ARG A 217 20.85 2.19 17.14
C ARG A 217 20.20 0.88 16.76
N ASP A 218 20.83 0.14 15.83
CA ASP A 218 20.33 -1.15 15.33
C ASP A 218 20.49 -2.31 16.33
N ASP A 219 21.29 -2.11 17.38
CA ASP A 219 21.50 -3.08 18.46
C ASP A 219 20.31 -3.17 19.43
N LEU A 220 19.46 -2.13 19.47
CA LEU A 220 18.26 -2.10 20.31
C LEU A 220 17.02 -2.42 19.48
N VAL A 221 16.40 -3.57 19.74
CA VAL A 221 15.22 -4.06 19.00
C VAL A 221 13.94 -4.02 19.83
N GLU A 222 14.06 -4.21 21.14
CA GLU A 222 12.91 -4.19 22.06
C GLU A 222 12.30 -2.79 22.13
N ARG A 223 10.97 -2.72 22.10
CA ARG A 223 10.23 -1.45 22.08
C ARG A 223 9.90 -1.04 23.51
N PRO A 224 9.96 0.26 23.88
CA PRO A 224 9.40 0.71 25.14
C PRO A 224 7.87 0.59 25.09
N ASP A 225 7.23 0.52 26.26
CA ASP A 225 5.78 0.51 26.39
C ASP A 225 5.27 1.97 26.45
N PRO A 226 4.65 2.50 25.38
CA PRO A 226 4.00 3.81 25.44
C PRO A 226 2.74 3.73 26.30
N VAL A 227 2.35 4.85 26.91
CA VAL A 227 1.05 4.95 27.60
C VAL A 227 -0.04 5.03 26.53
N VAL A 228 -0.91 4.02 26.52
CA VAL A 228 -2.00 3.87 25.54
C VAL A 228 -3.33 4.07 26.25
N LEU A 229 -4.11 5.04 25.78
CA LEU A 229 -5.48 5.28 26.21
C LEU A 229 -6.43 4.93 25.06
N ALA A 230 -7.34 3.99 25.27
CA ALA A 230 -8.44 3.72 24.35
C ALA A 230 -9.77 4.16 24.96
N PHE A 231 -10.61 4.90 24.24
CA PHE A 231 -11.90 5.35 24.77
C PHE A 231 -13.03 5.23 23.75
N ASP A 232 -14.25 5.22 24.31
CA ASP A 232 -15.53 5.19 23.62
C ASP A 232 -16.54 6.05 24.41
N ILE A 233 -17.55 6.61 23.75
CA ILE A 233 -18.57 7.45 24.39
C ILE A 233 -19.99 6.94 24.11
N GLU A 234 -20.86 7.07 25.10
CA GLU A 234 -22.29 6.86 24.95
C GLU A 234 -23.05 8.17 25.12
N THR A 235 -23.95 8.45 24.19
CA THR A 235 -24.67 9.72 24.14
C THR A 235 -26.18 9.50 24.17
N THR A 236 -26.92 10.52 24.61
CA THR A 236 -28.36 10.54 24.38
C THR A 236 -28.64 10.63 22.88
N LYS A 237 -29.87 10.25 22.51
CA LYS A 237 -30.39 10.49 21.17
C LYS A 237 -31.90 10.57 21.18
N LEU A 238 -32.45 11.28 20.21
CA LEU A 238 -33.87 11.22 19.90
C LEU A 238 -34.24 9.88 19.23
N PRO A 239 -35.46 9.34 19.45
CA PRO A 239 -35.90 8.09 18.83
C PRO A 239 -35.78 8.12 17.30
N LEU A 240 -35.25 7.04 16.72
CA LEU A 240 -35.05 6.84 15.28
C LEU A 240 -34.19 7.91 14.58
N LYS A 241 -33.43 8.69 15.34
CA LYS A 241 -32.45 9.66 14.84
C LYS A 241 -31.03 9.31 15.32
N PHE A 242 -30.05 9.83 14.60
CA PHE A 242 -28.67 9.86 15.08
C PHE A 242 -28.52 10.89 16.20
N PRO A 243 -27.56 10.70 17.12
CA PRO A 243 -27.18 11.71 18.11
C PRO A 243 -26.78 13.03 17.45
N ASP A 244 -27.22 14.15 18.02
CA ASP A 244 -26.87 15.50 17.57
C ASP A 244 -26.20 16.28 18.71
N ALA A 245 -24.90 16.55 18.57
CA ALA A 245 -24.09 17.19 19.61
C ALA A 245 -24.58 18.59 20.03
N GLU A 246 -25.40 19.26 19.23
CA GLU A 246 -26.01 20.54 19.62
C GLU A 246 -27.09 20.37 20.70
N THR A 247 -27.79 19.23 20.71
CA THR A 247 -28.96 19.00 21.55
C THR A 247 -28.82 17.85 22.54
N ASP A 248 -28.13 16.79 22.15
CA ASP A 248 -27.87 15.60 22.94
C ASP A 248 -26.67 15.78 23.87
N GLN A 249 -26.61 14.96 24.92
CA GLN A 249 -25.57 15.00 25.95
C GLN A 249 -24.77 13.69 25.99
N ILE A 250 -23.55 13.76 26.52
CA ILE A 250 -22.74 12.58 26.85
C ILE A 250 -23.27 11.97 28.15
N MET A 251 -23.58 10.67 28.10
CA MET A 251 -24.04 9.89 29.25
C MET A 251 -22.87 9.19 29.94
N MET A 252 -21.95 8.64 29.16
CA MET A 252 -20.81 7.85 29.65
C MET A 252 -19.58 8.05 28.78
N ILE A 253 -18.40 8.02 29.40
CA ILE A 253 -17.11 7.88 28.71
C ILE A 253 -16.39 6.69 29.33
N SER A 254 -16.29 5.60 28.57
CA SER A 254 -15.53 4.41 28.97
C SER A 254 -14.15 4.46 28.34
N TYR A 255 -13.12 4.07 29.10
CA TYR A 255 -11.76 4.05 28.57
C TYR A 255 -10.86 3.07 29.31
N MET A 256 -9.78 2.68 28.66
CA MET A 256 -8.73 1.85 29.24
C MET A 256 -7.38 2.55 29.10
N ILE A 257 -6.57 2.47 30.15
CA ILE A 257 -5.18 2.95 30.18
C ILE A 257 -4.30 1.78 30.59
N ASP A 258 -3.45 1.32 29.67
CA ASP A 258 -2.47 0.24 29.91
C ASP A 258 -3.05 -1.03 30.61
N GLY A 259 -4.32 -1.36 30.32
CA GLY A 259 -5.04 -2.53 30.85
C GLY A 259 -5.97 -2.23 32.03
N GLN A 260 -5.87 -1.06 32.67
CA GLN A 260 -6.81 -0.61 33.69
C GLN A 260 -7.99 0.14 33.04
N GLY A 261 -9.21 -0.32 33.30
CA GLY A 261 -10.44 0.32 32.84
C GLY A 261 -10.92 1.44 33.76
N TYR A 262 -11.58 2.42 33.16
CA TYR A 262 -12.28 3.51 33.83
C TYR A 262 -13.59 3.82 33.12
N LEU A 263 -14.57 4.29 33.88
CA LEU A 263 -15.85 4.77 33.34
C LEU A 263 -16.22 6.07 34.06
N ILE A 264 -16.51 7.13 33.30
CA ILE A 264 -17.10 8.35 33.85
C ILE A 264 -18.57 8.39 33.46
N THR A 265 -19.47 8.62 34.42
CA THR A 265 -20.92 8.67 34.18
C THR A 265 -21.49 10.06 34.48
N ASN A 266 -22.50 10.47 33.71
CA ASN A 266 -23.28 11.69 33.93
C ASN A 266 -24.55 11.37 34.72
N ARG A 267 -24.60 11.77 36.00
CA ARG A 267 -25.72 11.49 36.91
C ARG A 267 -26.99 12.31 36.65
N GLU A 268 -26.98 13.26 35.71
CA GLU A 268 -28.21 13.89 35.21
C GLU A 268 -29.08 12.93 34.38
N ILE A 269 -28.45 11.91 33.77
CA ILE A 269 -29.10 11.00 32.81
C ILE A 269 -29.10 9.56 33.33
N VAL A 270 -27.95 9.10 33.80
CA VAL A 270 -27.84 7.82 34.49
C VAL A 270 -28.64 7.95 35.78
N SER A 271 -29.46 6.98 36.17
CA SER A 271 -30.36 7.11 37.34
C SER A 271 -29.70 6.75 38.67
N GLU A 272 -28.72 5.84 38.67
CA GLU A 272 -28.05 5.32 39.87
C GLU A 272 -26.52 5.42 39.77
N ASP A 273 -25.84 5.45 40.92
CA ASP A 273 -24.38 5.39 40.97
C ASP A 273 -23.94 3.99 40.52
N ILE A 274 -22.98 3.93 39.59
CA ILE A 274 -22.41 2.66 39.12
C ILE A 274 -21.24 2.26 40.02
N GLU A 275 -21.25 1.03 40.53
CA GLU A 275 -20.18 0.48 41.36
C GLU A 275 -19.02 -0.06 40.49
N ASP A 276 -17.81 -0.10 41.06
CA ASP A 276 -16.64 -0.73 40.44
C ASP A 276 -16.93 -2.20 40.11
N PHE A 277 -16.61 -2.61 38.88
CA PHE A 277 -16.86 -3.96 38.39
C PHE A 277 -15.79 -4.42 37.41
N GLU A 278 -15.82 -5.71 37.07
CA GLU A 278 -14.88 -6.32 36.13
C GLU A 278 -15.63 -6.81 34.89
N PHE A 279 -15.11 -6.46 33.71
CA PHE A 279 -15.54 -7.00 32.42
C PHE A 279 -14.37 -7.69 31.73
N THR A 280 -14.25 -9.01 31.95
CA THR A 280 -13.18 -9.84 31.40
C THR A 280 -13.79 -10.89 30.45
N PRO A 281 -13.95 -10.60 29.14
CA PRO A 281 -14.60 -11.51 28.19
C PRO A 281 -13.77 -12.77 27.90
N LYS A 282 -12.44 -12.70 28.10
CA LYS A 282 -11.52 -13.83 28.10
C LYS A 282 -10.40 -13.59 29.11
N PRO A 283 -9.73 -14.63 29.62
CA PRO A 283 -8.59 -14.48 30.53
C PRO A 283 -7.44 -13.62 30.00
N GLU A 284 -7.31 -13.50 28.67
CA GLU A 284 -6.31 -12.67 28.00
C GLU A 284 -6.75 -11.21 27.77
N TYR A 285 -7.97 -10.86 28.14
CA TYR A 285 -8.61 -9.56 27.97
C TYR A 285 -9.18 -9.08 29.31
N GLU A 286 -8.30 -8.88 30.29
CA GLU A 286 -8.69 -8.39 31.61
C GLU A 286 -9.22 -6.96 31.51
N GLY A 287 -10.29 -6.67 32.23
CA GLY A 287 -10.89 -5.33 32.26
C GLY A 287 -11.46 -4.99 33.63
N PRO A 288 -10.63 -4.76 34.66
CA PRO A 288 -11.12 -4.16 35.90
C PRO A 288 -11.46 -2.69 35.66
N PHE A 289 -12.65 -2.23 36.07
CA PHE A 289 -13.11 -0.85 35.87
C PHE A 289 -13.30 -0.10 37.19
N CYS A 290 -12.68 1.07 37.29
CA CYS A 290 -12.93 2.06 38.34
C CYS A 290 -13.88 3.14 37.84
N ILE A 291 -14.91 3.46 38.61
CA ILE A 291 -16.01 4.31 38.15
C ILE A 291 -15.97 5.69 38.81
N PHE A 292 -16.12 6.74 38.00
CA PHE A 292 -16.31 8.12 38.42
C PHE A 292 -17.74 8.55 38.13
N ASN A 293 -18.57 8.61 39.18
CA ASN A 293 -19.94 9.10 39.08
C ASN A 293 -19.97 10.62 39.24
N GLU A 294 -20.01 11.36 38.13
CA GLU A 294 -19.94 12.82 38.11
C GLU A 294 -21.35 13.45 38.07
N PRO A 295 -21.59 14.57 38.77
CA PRO A 295 -22.93 15.09 39.00
C PRO A 295 -23.65 15.58 37.73
N ASP A 296 -22.91 16.05 36.72
CA ASP A 296 -23.44 16.59 35.47
C ASP A 296 -22.44 16.39 34.30
N GLU A 297 -22.88 16.70 33.07
CA GLU A 297 -22.05 16.59 31.86
C GLU A 297 -20.76 17.44 31.93
N ALA A 298 -20.83 18.63 32.54
CA ALA A 298 -19.68 19.53 32.63
C ALA A 298 -18.58 18.96 33.54
N HIS A 299 -18.96 18.34 34.66
CA HIS A 299 -18.02 17.65 35.56
C HIS A 299 -17.46 16.38 34.92
N LEU A 300 -18.28 15.63 34.17
CA LEU A 300 -17.82 14.48 33.38
C LEU A 300 -16.70 14.88 32.40
N ILE A 301 -16.90 15.95 31.62
CA ILE A 301 -15.91 16.41 30.63
C ILE A 301 -14.65 16.96 31.33
N ARG A 302 -14.80 17.65 32.47
CA ARG A 302 -13.63 18.11 33.27
C ARG A 302 -12.83 16.94 33.82
N ARG A 303 -13.48 15.95 34.43
CA ARG A 303 -12.83 14.72 34.93
C ARG A 303 -12.07 14.01 33.81
N TRP A 304 -12.67 13.94 32.62
CA TRP A 304 -12.04 13.36 31.45
C TRP A 304 -10.74 14.09 31.06
N PHE A 305 -10.78 15.41 30.94
CA PHE A 305 -9.59 16.20 30.62
C PHE A 305 -8.53 16.18 31.73
N GLU A 306 -8.94 16.24 33.00
CA GLU A 306 -8.05 16.12 34.16
C GLU A 306 -7.28 14.79 34.12
N HIS A 307 -7.98 13.67 33.92
CA HIS A 307 -7.35 12.36 33.92
C HIS A 307 -6.40 12.16 32.72
N ILE A 308 -6.71 12.76 31.57
CA ILE A 308 -5.77 12.83 30.43
C ILE A 308 -4.49 13.60 30.80
N GLN A 309 -4.63 14.75 31.46
CA GLN A 309 -3.49 15.59 31.86
C GLN A 309 -2.62 14.92 32.93
N GLU A 310 -3.23 14.13 33.81
CA GLU A 310 -2.54 13.34 34.85
C GLU A 310 -1.76 12.16 34.25
N THR A 311 -2.41 11.36 33.42
CA THR A 311 -1.84 10.12 32.86
C THR A 311 -0.92 10.36 31.67
N LYS A 312 -1.09 11.49 30.98
CA LYS A 312 -0.31 11.92 29.82
C LYS A 312 -0.17 10.81 28.77
N PRO A 313 -1.27 10.29 28.19
CA PRO A 313 -1.19 9.25 27.19
C PRO A 313 -0.35 9.70 25.99
N THR A 314 0.46 8.81 25.44
CA THR A 314 1.18 9.08 24.19
C THR A 314 0.39 8.66 22.97
N ILE A 315 -0.57 7.75 23.15
CA ILE A 315 -1.41 7.22 22.09
C ILE A 315 -2.85 7.23 22.58
N PHE A 316 -3.72 7.84 21.78
CA PHE A 316 -5.18 7.76 21.91
C PHE A 316 -5.72 6.79 20.87
N VAL A 317 -6.63 5.92 21.27
CA VAL A 317 -7.23 4.90 20.42
C VAL A 317 -8.74 5.04 20.49
N THR A 318 -9.39 5.00 19.34
CA THR A 318 -10.85 5.01 19.23
C THR A 318 -11.31 4.02 18.16
N TYR A 319 -12.63 3.81 18.08
CA TYR A 319 -13.25 3.14 16.94
C TYR A 319 -14.21 4.11 16.26
N ASN A 320 -13.84 4.66 15.08
CA ASN A 320 -14.59 5.72 14.39
C ASN A 320 -14.55 7.10 15.11
N GLY A 321 -13.60 7.32 16.01
CA GLY A 321 -13.55 8.54 16.81
C GLY A 321 -13.32 9.83 16.03
N ASP A 322 -12.70 9.76 14.85
CA ASP A 322 -12.53 10.94 13.97
C ASP A 322 -13.90 11.55 13.55
N PHE A 323 -14.95 10.72 13.44
CA PHE A 323 -16.24 11.12 12.86
C PHE A 323 -17.40 11.08 13.84
N PHE A 324 -17.20 10.61 15.07
CA PHE A 324 -18.23 10.59 16.10
C PHE A 324 -17.69 11.12 17.43
N ASP A 325 -16.85 10.33 18.12
CA ASP A 325 -16.44 10.57 19.50
C ASP A 325 -15.79 11.94 19.73
N TRP A 326 -14.71 12.24 18.99
CA TRP A 326 -14.00 13.50 19.14
C TRP A 326 -14.85 14.73 18.77
N PRO A 327 -15.54 14.78 17.62
CA PRO A 327 -16.42 15.91 17.32
C PRO A 327 -17.53 16.11 18.34
N PHE A 328 -18.08 15.02 18.91
CA PHE A 328 -19.10 15.12 19.93
C PHE A 328 -18.53 15.70 21.22
N VAL A 329 -17.39 15.19 21.72
CA VAL A 329 -16.70 15.73 22.90
C VAL A 329 -16.32 17.20 22.71
N GLU A 330 -15.78 17.58 21.54
CA GLU A 330 -15.43 18.98 21.24
C GLU A 330 -16.63 19.92 21.32
N ALA A 331 -17.74 19.54 20.68
CA ALA A 331 -18.96 20.34 20.66
C ALA A 331 -19.59 20.46 22.06
N ARG A 332 -19.66 19.37 22.82
CA ARG A 332 -20.20 19.39 24.19
C ARG A 332 -19.30 20.16 25.15
N ALA A 333 -17.98 20.03 25.02
CA ALA A 333 -17.04 20.84 25.80
C ALA A 333 -17.25 22.34 25.56
N ALA A 334 -17.46 22.74 24.30
CA ALA A 334 -17.71 24.14 23.93
C ALA A 334 -19.01 24.70 24.53
N VAL A 335 -20.09 23.91 24.61
CA VAL A 335 -21.35 24.29 25.27
C VAL A 335 -21.11 24.66 26.74
N HIS A 336 -20.20 23.96 27.41
CA HIS A 336 -19.84 24.19 28.82
C HIS A 336 -18.68 25.19 29.01
N GLY A 337 -18.29 25.91 27.96
CA GLY A 337 -17.23 26.92 27.99
C GLY A 337 -15.80 26.35 28.11
N LEU A 338 -15.62 25.06 27.83
CA LEU A 338 -14.32 24.39 27.82
C LEU A 338 -13.76 24.36 26.40
N ASN A 339 -12.45 24.59 26.25
CA ASN A 339 -11.79 24.54 24.95
C ASN A 339 -10.88 23.30 24.88
N MET A 340 -11.34 22.27 24.16
CA MET A 340 -10.63 20.99 24.05
C MET A 340 -9.17 21.14 23.56
N HIS A 341 -8.91 22.06 22.63
CA HIS A 341 -7.55 22.32 22.15
C HIS A 341 -6.64 22.91 23.24
N GLN A 342 -7.15 23.82 24.08
CA GLN A 342 -6.37 24.39 25.18
C GLN A 342 -6.16 23.40 26.34
N GLU A 343 -7.12 22.52 26.58
CA GLU A 343 -7.07 21.53 27.66
C GLU A 343 -6.14 20.34 27.32
N ILE A 344 -6.29 19.74 26.14
CA ILE A 344 -5.61 18.50 25.78
C ILE A 344 -4.92 18.52 24.41
N GLY A 345 -4.96 19.65 23.70
CA GLY A 345 -4.22 19.84 22.44
C GLY A 345 -4.88 19.29 21.18
N PHE A 346 -5.98 18.54 21.30
CA PHE A 346 -6.68 17.97 20.15
C PHE A 346 -7.42 19.05 19.35
N GLN A 347 -7.34 18.95 18.02
CA GLN A 347 -8.09 19.80 17.11
C GLN A 347 -8.36 19.06 15.79
N LYS A 348 -9.38 19.53 15.08
CA LYS A 348 -9.75 19.04 13.75
C LYS A 348 -8.81 19.57 12.66
N ASP A 349 -8.31 18.68 11.81
CA ASP A 349 -7.51 19.04 10.64
C ASP A 349 -8.37 19.38 9.40
N SER A 350 -7.71 19.67 8.27
CA SER A 350 -8.39 20.00 7.01
C SER A 350 -9.17 18.85 6.36
N GLN A 351 -8.91 17.61 6.77
CA GLN A 351 -9.65 16.41 6.34
C GLN A 351 -10.77 16.04 7.33
N GLY A 352 -10.91 16.82 8.41
CA GLY A 352 -11.90 16.61 9.43
C GLY A 352 -11.51 15.57 10.47
N GLU A 353 -10.23 15.22 10.56
CA GLU A 353 -9.68 14.20 11.48
C GLU A 353 -9.10 14.89 12.73
N TYR A 354 -9.19 14.26 13.89
CA TYR A 354 -8.72 14.83 15.15
C TYR A 354 -7.29 14.42 15.41
N LYS A 355 -6.40 15.40 15.54
CA LYS A 355 -4.95 15.21 15.69
C LYS A 355 -4.36 16.18 16.70
N THR A 356 -3.18 15.84 17.17
CA THR A 356 -2.38 16.68 18.06
C THR A 356 -0.90 16.38 17.88
N SER A 357 0.00 17.27 18.31
CA SER A 357 1.45 17.10 18.10
C SER A 357 2.09 16.15 19.12
N GLN A 358 1.63 16.21 20.37
CA GLN A 358 2.23 15.49 21.50
C GLN A 358 1.75 14.04 21.66
N CYS A 359 0.66 13.67 20.99
CA CYS A 359 0.06 12.34 21.06
C CYS A 359 -0.29 11.86 19.65
N ILE A 360 -0.43 10.55 19.50
CA ILE A 360 -0.86 9.90 18.26
C ILE A 360 -2.33 9.50 18.40
N HIS A 361 -3.15 9.69 17.35
CA HIS A 361 -4.55 9.24 17.35
C HIS A 361 -4.76 8.04 16.41
N MET A 362 -4.92 6.87 17.01
CA MET A 362 -5.11 5.59 16.34
C MET A 362 -6.60 5.21 16.25
N ASP A 363 -7.30 5.72 15.24
CA ASP A 363 -8.65 5.29 14.91
C ASP A 363 -8.62 3.89 14.25
N CYS A 364 -9.01 2.87 15.03
CA CYS A 364 -8.94 1.47 14.61
C CYS A 364 -9.81 1.17 13.39
N LEU A 365 -10.89 1.93 13.14
CA LEU A 365 -11.74 1.73 11.97
C LEU A 365 -10.96 1.92 10.66
N ARG A 366 -9.92 2.76 10.66
CA ARG A 366 -9.03 2.97 9.50
C ARG A 366 -8.26 1.70 9.16
N TRP A 367 -7.71 1.04 10.17
CA TRP A 367 -7.06 -0.26 10.02
C TRP A 367 -8.07 -1.34 9.61
N VAL A 368 -9.28 -1.35 10.22
CA VAL A 368 -10.33 -2.31 9.84
C VAL A 368 -10.67 -2.20 8.36
N LYS A 369 -10.88 -0.98 7.85
CA LYS A 369 -11.22 -0.75 6.45
C LYS A 369 -10.10 -1.13 5.46
N ARG A 370 -8.84 -0.95 5.86
CA ARG A 370 -7.68 -1.07 4.95
C ARG A 370 -6.97 -2.42 5.03
N ASP A 371 -6.72 -2.92 6.24
CA ASP A 371 -5.75 -3.98 6.50
C ASP A 371 -6.35 -5.24 7.16
N SER A 372 -7.59 -5.18 7.65
CA SER A 372 -8.18 -6.33 8.36
C SER A 372 -8.60 -7.50 7.47
N TYR A 373 -8.75 -7.27 6.16
CA TYR A 373 -9.34 -8.21 5.19
C TYR A 373 -10.80 -8.61 5.51
N LEU A 374 -11.49 -7.87 6.39
CA LEU A 374 -12.91 -8.09 6.66
C LEU A 374 -13.77 -7.56 5.50
N PRO A 375 -14.94 -8.16 5.24
CA PRO A 375 -15.91 -7.59 4.31
C PRO A 375 -16.52 -6.31 4.88
N VAL A 376 -16.97 -5.41 4.00
CA VAL A 376 -17.53 -4.10 4.39
C VAL A 376 -18.69 -4.21 5.40
N GLY A 377 -19.51 -5.26 5.30
CA GLY A 377 -20.60 -5.51 6.25
C GLY A 377 -20.16 -5.85 7.68
N SER A 378 -18.87 -6.18 7.88
CA SER A 378 -18.28 -6.54 9.16
C SER A 378 -17.32 -5.47 9.70
N TYR A 379 -17.45 -4.23 9.22
CA TYR A 379 -16.65 -3.08 9.69
C TYR A 379 -17.19 -2.42 10.95
N ASN A 380 -18.30 -2.87 11.53
CA ASN A 380 -18.72 -2.40 12.84
C ASN A 380 -17.86 -3.05 13.94
N LEU A 381 -17.75 -2.39 15.09
CA LEU A 381 -16.90 -2.81 16.20
C LEU A 381 -17.21 -4.25 16.66
N LYS A 382 -18.49 -4.58 16.82
CA LYS A 382 -18.93 -5.91 17.31
C LYS A 382 -18.48 -7.04 16.38
N ALA A 383 -18.74 -6.90 15.08
CA ALA A 383 -18.33 -7.88 14.06
C ALA A 383 -16.80 -7.95 13.92
N ALA A 384 -16.11 -6.81 13.98
CA ALA A 384 -14.65 -6.77 13.93
C ALA A 384 -14.01 -7.44 15.15
N ALA A 385 -14.50 -7.14 16.35
CA ALA A 385 -14.06 -7.76 17.60
C ALA A 385 -14.35 -9.26 17.62
N LYS A 386 -15.53 -9.70 17.17
CA LYS A 386 -15.84 -11.12 16.99
C LYS A 386 -14.85 -11.82 16.08
N ALA A 387 -14.59 -11.24 14.91
CA ALA A 387 -13.72 -11.85 13.90
C ALA A 387 -12.23 -11.83 14.30
N LYS A 388 -11.78 -10.81 15.04
CA LYS A 388 -10.37 -10.62 15.40
C LYS A 388 -10.04 -11.08 16.81
N LEU A 389 -10.80 -10.66 17.82
CA LEU A 389 -10.56 -11.02 19.22
C LEU A 389 -11.17 -12.38 19.62
N GLY A 390 -12.13 -12.87 18.82
CA GLY A 390 -12.70 -14.21 18.96
C GLY A 390 -13.63 -14.39 20.15
N TYR A 391 -14.30 -13.33 20.60
CA TYR A 391 -15.43 -13.37 21.54
C TYR A 391 -16.57 -12.51 21.02
N ASP A 392 -17.79 -12.76 21.46
CA ASP A 392 -18.95 -11.93 21.15
C ASP A 392 -19.05 -10.78 22.15
N PRO A 393 -18.81 -9.50 21.76
CA PRO A 393 -18.99 -8.38 22.65
C PRO A 393 -20.47 -8.18 23.00
N VAL A 394 -20.76 -7.42 24.06
CA VAL A 394 -22.14 -7.12 24.46
C VAL A 394 -22.83 -6.33 23.34
N GLU A 395 -23.94 -6.84 22.83
CA GLU A 395 -24.77 -6.16 21.84
C GLU A 395 -25.97 -5.50 22.52
N LEU A 396 -26.23 -4.25 22.18
CA LEU A 396 -27.36 -3.47 22.64
C LEU A 396 -27.99 -2.74 21.45
N ASP A 397 -29.31 -2.68 21.39
CA ASP A 397 -30.00 -1.85 20.40
C ASP A 397 -29.81 -0.37 20.76
N PRO A 398 -29.28 0.49 19.87
CA PRO A 398 -29.10 1.91 20.13
C PRO A 398 -30.37 2.66 20.56
N GLU A 399 -31.57 2.16 20.21
CA GLU A 399 -32.84 2.77 20.63
C GLU A 399 -33.17 2.51 22.10
N GLU A 400 -32.58 1.50 22.72
CA GLU A 400 -32.80 1.13 24.13
C GLU A 400 -31.86 1.88 25.09
N MET A 401 -30.75 2.45 24.60
CA MET A 401 -29.71 3.06 25.44
C MET A 401 -30.25 4.15 26.39
N CYS A 402 -31.07 5.07 25.87
CA CYS A 402 -31.63 6.16 26.69
C CYS A 402 -32.62 5.64 27.74
N ARG A 403 -33.41 4.60 27.42
CA ARG A 403 -34.30 3.96 28.39
C ARG A 403 -33.49 3.27 29.48
N MET A 404 -32.46 2.52 29.08
CA MET A 404 -31.60 1.77 30.00
C MET A 404 -30.76 2.68 30.89
N ALA A 405 -30.38 3.89 30.45
CA ALA A 405 -29.71 4.85 31.32
C ALA A 405 -30.55 5.17 32.58
N THR A 406 -31.88 5.13 32.48
CA THR A 406 -32.79 5.36 33.61
C THR A 406 -33.24 4.06 34.28
N GLU A 407 -33.56 3.01 33.52
CA GLU A 407 -34.19 1.79 34.05
C GLU A 407 -33.17 0.70 34.43
N GLU A 408 -32.06 0.59 33.72
CA GLU A 408 -31.06 -0.49 33.85
C GLU A 408 -29.61 0.03 33.70
N PRO A 409 -29.19 1.02 34.51
CA PRO A 409 -27.95 1.76 34.28
C PRO A 409 -26.69 0.89 34.37
N GLN A 410 -26.67 -0.14 35.23
CA GLN A 410 -25.55 -1.09 35.36
C GLN A 410 -25.35 -1.93 34.08
N THR A 411 -26.45 -2.30 33.42
CA THR A 411 -26.39 -3.06 32.16
C THR A 411 -25.85 -2.18 31.04
N LEU A 412 -26.28 -0.91 30.98
CA LEU A 412 -25.73 0.07 30.03
C LEU A 412 -24.24 0.32 30.28
N ALA A 413 -23.81 0.45 31.54
CA ALA A 413 -22.40 0.58 31.90
C ALA A 413 -21.58 -0.62 31.42
N THR A 414 -22.10 -1.84 31.55
CA THR A 414 -21.46 -3.06 31.04
C THR A 414 -21.28 -3.04 29.52
N TYR A 415 -22.27 -2.52 28.78
CA TYR A 415 -22.17 -2.32 27.34
C TYR A 415 -21.08 -1.28 26.99
N SER A 416 -21.09 -0.12 27.63
CA SER A 416 -20.12 0.95 27.39
C SER A 416 -18.68 0.49 27.66
N VAL A 417 -18.42 -0.22 28.76
CA VAL A 417 -17.07 -0.75 29.04
C VAL A 417 -16.67 -1.87 28.08
N SER A 418 -17.63 -2.66 27.58
CA SER A 418 -17.36 -3.69 26.58
C SER A 418 -16.75 -3.10 25.30
N ASP A 419 -17.14 -1.89 24.90
CA ASP A 419 -16.61 -1.23 23.71
C ASP A 419 -15.23 -0.61 23.93
N ALA A 420 -14.94 -0.07 25.12
CA ALA A 420 -13.59 0.30 25.50
C ALA A 420 -12.64 -0.92 25.52
N VAL A 421 -13.06 -2.06 26.09
CA VAL A 421 -12.27 -3.30 26.11
C VAL A 421 -12.01 -3.81 24.69
N ALA A 422 -13.03 -3.87 23.84
CA ALA A 422 -12.88 -4.31 22.46
C ALA A 422 -11.92 -3.41 21.68
N THR A 423 -12.05 -2.08 21.83
CA THR A 423 -11.20 -1.09 21.17
C THR A 423 -9.75 -1.18 21.63
N TYR A 424 -9.51 -1.23 22.94
CA TYR A 424 -8.17 -1.34 23.53
C TYR A 424 -7.44 -2.60 23.06
N TYR A 425 -8.07 -3.77 23.19
CA TYR A 425 -7.39 -5.03 22.86
C TYR A 425 -7.27 -5.26 21.35
N MET A 426 -8.20 -4.75 20.54
CA MET A 426 -8.02 -4.76 19.09
C MET A 426 -6.82 -3.92 18.68
N TYR A 427 -6.64 -2.74 19.29
CA TYR A 427 -5.45 -1.93 19.07
C TYR A 427 -4.18 -2.67 19.49
N MET A 428 -4.10 -3.12 20.74
CA MET A 428 -2.89 -3.72 21.30
C MET A 428 -2.48 -5.01 20.57
N LYS A 429 -3.44 -5.85 20.17
CA LYS A 429 -3.14 -7.12 19.47
C LYS A 429 -2.87 -6.94 17.98
N TYR A 430 -3.55 -6.03 17.30
CA TYR A 430 -3.51 -5.95 15.83
C TYR A 430 -2.93 -4.64 15.30
N VAL A 431 -3.46 -3.50 15.74
CA VAL A 431 -3.13 -2.20 15.12
C VAL A 431 -1.76 -1.70 15.55
N HIS A 432 -1.47 -1.69 16.85
CA HIS A 432 -0.21 -1.21 17.42
C HIS A 432 1.01 -1.86 16.78
N PRO A 433 1.18 -3.20 16.83
CA PRO A 433 2.41 -3.80 16.36
C PRO A 433 2.55 -3.69 14.83
N PHE A 434 1.42 -3.71 14.09
CA PHE A 434 1.37 -3.57 12.63
C PHE A 434 1.75 -2.15 12.15
N ILE A 435 1.15 -1.11 12.71
CA ILE A 435 1.42 0.28 12.28
C ILE A 435 2.85 0.69 12.63
N PHE A 436 3.33 0.39 13.84
CA PHE A 436 4.73 0.68 14.18
C PHE A 436 5.71 -0.18 13.39
N ALA A 437 5.36 -1.42 13.01
CA ALA A 437 6.16 -2.20 12.07
C ALA A 437 6.27 -1.51 10.69
N LEU A 438 5.18 -0.97 10.14
CA LEU A 438 5.22 -0.19 8.89
C LEU A 438 6.04 1.09 9.05
N CYS A 439 5.95 1.79 10.18
CA CYS A 439 6.73 3.01 10.45
C CYS A 439 8.25 2.79 10.38
N THR A 440 8.74 1.57 10.64
CA THR A 440 10.17 1.26 10.55
C THR A 440 10.77 1.40 9.14
N ILE A 441 9.91 1.41 8.11
CA ILE A 441 10.29 1.41 6.69
C ILE A 441 9.60 2.51 5.87
N ILE A 442 8.46 3.03 6.33
CA ILE A 442 7.75 4.11 5.66
C ILE A 442 8.18 5.45 6.27
N PRO A 443 8.60 6.44 5.45
CA PRO A 443 9.11 7.73 5.93
C PRO A 443 7.99 8.69 6.35
N MET A 444 7.08 8.25 7.23
CA MET A 444 5.88 8.97 7.67
C MET A 444 5.61 8.77 9.17
N GLU A 445 4.82 9.67 9.75
CA GLU A 445 4.35 9.55 11.14
C GLU A 445 3.27 8.45 11.28
N PRO A 446 3.08 7.87 12.48
CA PRO A 446 2.12 6.78 12.67
C PRO A 446 0.68 7.12 12.28
N ASP A 447 0.23 8.35 12.53
CA ASP A 447 -1.09 8.85 12.14
C ASP A 447 -1.32 8.79 10.62
N GLU A 448 -0.31 9.15 9.82
CA GLU A 448 -0.35 9.06 8.36
C GLU A 448 -0.24 7.61 7.89
N VAL A 449 0.62 6.80 8.51
CA VAL A 449 0.79 5.39 8.16
C VAL A 449 -0.51 4.60 8.39
N LEU A 450 -1.33 4.96 9.37
CA LEU A 450 -2.66 4.37 9.57
C LEU A 450 -3.68 4.84 8.53
N ARG A 451 -3.66 6.12 8.15
CA ARG A 451 -4.75 6.75 7.38
C ARG A 451 -4.54 6.77 5.87
N LYS A 452 -3.31 6.84 5.38
CA LYS A 452 -3.02 6.90 3.93
C LYS A 452 -3.31 5.56 3.26
N GLY A 453 -3.79 5.57 2.02
CA GLY A 453 -3.99 4.34 1.25
C GLY A 453 -2.66 3.61 1.00
N SER A 454 -2.69 2.27 0.91
CA SER A 454 -1.50 1.42 0.75
C SER A 454 -0.62 1.78 -0.45
N GLY A 455 -1.22 2.22 -1.57
CA GLY A 455 -0.49 2.74 -2.72
C GLY A 455 0.34 4.00 -2.43
N THR A 456 -0.07 4.83 -1.48
CA THR A 456 0.72 6.00 -1.03
C THR A 456 1.90 5.57 -0.17
N LEU A 457 1.72 4.55 0.68
CA LEU A 457 2.82 3.96 1.44
C LEU A 457 3.85 3.33 0.50
N CYS A 458 3.39 2.63 -0.54
CA CYS A 458 4.23 2.10 -1.61
C CYS A 458 5.01 3.19 -2.35
N GLU A 459 4.37 4.32 -2.69
CA GLU A 459 5.03 5.47 -3.32
C GLU A 459 6.16 6.02 -2.46
N ALA A 460 5.89 6.23 -1.16
CA ALA A 460 6.86 6.76 -0.22
C ALA A 460 8.08 5.85 -0.08
N LEU A 461 7.85 4.54 -0.05
CA LEU A 461 8.91 3.54 -0.04
C LEU A 461 9.77 3.60 -1.31
N LEU A 462 9.14 3.63 -2.49
CA LEU A 462 9.85 3.73 -3.76
C LEU A 462 10.66 5.03 -3.87
N MET A 463 10.17 6.13 -3.28
CA MET A 463 10.92 7.39 -3.18
C MET A 463 12.18 7.25 -2.32
N VAL A 464 12.14 6.49 -1.21
CA VAL A 464 13.35 6.18 -0.41
C VAL A 464 14.39 5.47 -1.28
N GLN A 465 13.97 4.44 -2.03
CA GLN A 465 14.90 3.63 -2.83
C GLN A 465 15.44 4.42 -4.04
N ALA A 466 14.59 5.18 -4.72
CA ALA A 466 15.00 6.07 -5.81
C ALA A 466 16.00 7.13 -5.32
N HIS A 467 15.79 7.71 -4.13
CA HIS A 467 16.72 8.68 -3.55
C HIS A 467 18.10 8.06 -3.30
N HIS A 468 18.15 6.87 -2.70
CA HIS A 468 19.41 6.15 -2.46
C HIS A 468 20.12 5.75 -3.75
N ALA A 469 19.38 5.46 -4.82
CA ALA A 469 19.91 5.18 -6.15
C ALA A 469 20.27 6.45 -6.96
N ASN A 470 20.17 7.65 -6.35
CA ASN A 470 20.35 8.94 -7.00
C ASN A 470 19.41 9.20 -8.21
N ILE A 471 18.28 8.52 -8.28
CA ILE A 471 17.26 8.69 -9.31
C ILE A 471 16.40 9.92 -8.99
N ILE A 472 16.07 10.73 -10.00
CA ILE A 472 15.13 11.85 -9.86
C ILE A 472 13.69 11.31 -9.86
N PHE A 473 12.83 11.80 -8.96
CA PHE A 473 11.45 11.30 -8.97
C PHE A 473 10.68 11.84 -10.18
N PRO A 474 9.90 11.01 -10.87
CA PRO A 474 8.94 11.49 -11.84
C PRO A 474 7.85 12.35 -11.16
N ASN A 475 7.30 13.27 -11.92
CA ASN A 475 6.10 14.01 -11.52
C ASN A 475 4.91 13.04 -11.45
N LYS A 476 3.90 13.39 -10.66
CA LYS A 476 2.70 12.56 -10.54
C LYS A 476 1.97 12.51 -11.88
N GLN A 477 1.45 11.33 -12.23
CA GLN A 477 0.63 11.15 -13.42
C GLN A 477 -0.59 12.09 -13.39
N GLU A 478 -0.71 12.93 -14.42
CA GLU A 478 -1.89 13.77 -14.62
C GLU A 478 -2.97 13.00 -15.38
N GLN A 479 -4.23 13.29 -15.06
CA GLN A 479 -5.36 12.69 -15.75
C GLN A 479 -5.61 13.42 -17.07
N GLU A 480 -5.60 12.67 -18.17
CA GLU A 480 -6.03 13.17 -19.47
C GLU A 480 -7.57 13.14 -19.55
N PHE A 481 -8.18 14.31 -19.76
CA PHE A 481 -9.64 14.44 -19.83
C PHE A 481 -10.14 14.23 -21.26
N ASN A 482 -11.24 13.48 -21.40
CA ASN A 482 -11.92 13.23 -22.69
C ASN A 482 -10.97 12.75 -23.81
N LYS A 483 -9.97 11.95 -23.45
CA LYS A 483 -9.02 11.31 -24.36
C LYS A 483 -9.76 10.64 -25.54
N LEU A 484 -9.26 10.85 -26.76
CA LEU A 484 -9.80 10.21 -27.94
C LEU A 484 -9.07 8.89 -28.21
N THR A 485 -9.81 7.88 -28.66
CA THR A 485 -9.22 6.69 -29.29
C THR A 485 -8.61 7.05 -30.65
N GLU A 486 -7.76 6.18 -31.19
CA GLU A 486 -7.14 6.36 -32.51
C GLU A 486 -8.18 6.52 -33.64
N ASP A 487 -9.33 5.87 -33.53
CA ASP A 487 -10.48 5.98 -34.44
C ASP A 487 -11.42 7.16 -34.12
N GLY A 488 -11.10 7.99 -33.13
CA GLY A 488 -11.74 9.28 -32.89
C GLY A 488 -12.97 9.26 -31.99
N HIS A 489 -13.11 8.25 -31.11
CA HIS A 489 -14.17 8.17 -30.11
C HIS A 489 -13.68 8.67 -28.75
N VAL A 490 -14.56 9.31 -27.96
CA VAL A 490 -14.21 9.76 -26.60
C VAL A 490 -14.18 8.56 -25.65
N LEU A 491 -13.03 8.32 -25.02
CA LEU A 491 -12.87 7.32 -23.97
C LEU A 491 -13.61 7.76 -22.71
N ASP A 492 -14.53 6.91 -22.25
CA ASP A 492 -15.16 7.06 -20.95
C ASP A 492 -14.22 6.55 -19.85
N SER A 493 -13.61 5.38 -20.08
CA SER A 493 -12.59 4.78 -19.24
C SER A 493 -11.70 3.84 -20.05
N GLU A 494 -10.42 3.76 -19.71
CA GLU A 494 -9.49 2.75 -20.21
C GLU A 494 -8.86 1.98 -19.05
N THR A 495 -8.63 0.69 -19.26
CA THR A 495 -8.02 -0.24 -18.30
C THR A 495 -7.46 -1.45 -19.05
N TYR A 496 -7.05 -2.48 -18.33
CA TYR A 496 -6.67 -3.80 -18.85
C TYR A 496 -7.66 -4.87 -18.38
N VAL A 497 -7.61 -6.05 -18.99
CA VAL A 497 -8.34 -7.23 -18.50
C VAL A 497 -7.65 -7.75 -17.23
N GLY A 498 -8.38 -7.71 -16.11
CA GLY A 498 -7.85 -8.06 -14.78
C GLY A 498 -7.74 -9.58 -14.54
N GLY A 499 -7.73 -9.97 -13.25
CA GLY A 499 -7.64 -11.37 -12.84
C GLY A 499 -8.73 -12.26 -13.44
N HIS A 500 -8.33 -13.48 -13.82
CA HIS A 500 -9.23 -14.48 -14.40
C HIS A 500 -10.00 -15.18 -13.30
N VAL A 501 -11.32 -15.32 -13.46
CA VAL A 501 -12.18 -15.94 -12.45
C VAL A 501 -13.21 -16.83 -13.15
N GLU A 502 -13.27 -18.09 -12.76
CA GLU A 502 -14.20 -19.08 -13.30
C GLU A 502 -14.84 -19.91 -12.20
N ALA A 503 -16.16 -20.04 -12.27
CA ALA A 503 -16.90 -21.02 -11.49
C ALA A 503 -17.17 -22.22 -12.41
N LEU A 504 -16.56 -23.36 -12.10
CA LEU A 504 -16.53 -24.53 -12.98
C LEU A 504 -17.52 -25.60 -12.52
N GLU A 505 -17.70 -25.77 -11.22
CA GLU A 505 -18.67 -26.71 -10.66
C GLU A 505 -19.34 -26.15 -9.40
N SER A 506 -20.60 -26.55 -9.17
CA SER A 506 -21.35 -26.23 -7.95
C SER A 506 -21.78 -27.52 -7.27
N GLY A 507 -21.84 -27.54 -5.95
CA GLY A 507 -22.27 -28.72 -5.20
C GLY A 507 -21.52 -28.89 -3.87
N VAL A 508 -21.71 -30.06 -3.26
CA VAL A 508 -21.05 -30.47 -2.02
C VAL A 508 -20.02 -31.53 -2.37
N PHE A 509 -18.76 -31.25 -2.06
CA PHE A 509 -17.63 -32.15 -2.22
C PHE A 509 -17.08 -32.47 -0.84
N ARG A 510 -16.94 -33.76 -0.50
CA ARG A 510 -16.43 -34.20 0.81
C ARG A 510 -15.47 -35.36 0.65
N SER A 511 -14.46 -35.41 1.52
CA SER A 511 -13.46 -36.48 1.54
C SER A 511 -14.06 -37.87 1.85
N ASP A 512 -15.28 -37.93 2.39
CA ASP A 512 -16.01 -39.17 2.68
C ASP A 512 -17.16 -39.48 1.71
N ILE A 513 -17.36 -38.66 0.68
CA ILE A 513 -18.40 -38.87 -0.34
C ILE A 513 -17.74 -39.15 -1.71
N PRO A 514 -17.93 -40.35 -2.30
CA PRO A 514 -17.33 -40.69 -3.59
C PRO A 514 -17.74 -39.74 -4.72
N CYS A 515 -16.74 -39.34 -5.51
CA CYS A 515 -16.89 -38.55 -6.72
C CYS A 515 -16.61 -39.41 -7.96
N ARG A 516 -17.30 -39.12 -9.06
CA ARG A 516 -17.00 -39.72 -10.36
C ARG A 516 -15.87 -38.92 -11.02
N PHE A 517 -14.83 -39.61 -11.47
CA PHE A 517 -13.72 -39.05 -12.22
C PHE A 517 -13.71 -39.64 -13.64
N LYS A 518 -13.49 -38.77 -14.62
CA LYS A 518 -13.26 -39.13 -16.02
C LYS A 518 -11.99 -38.43 -16.46
N MET A 519 -10.88 -39.14 -16.37
CA MET A 519 -9.54 -38.59 -16.60
C MET A 519 -9.05 -38.93 -18.01
N ASN A 520 -8.04 -38.20 -18.50
CA ASN A 520 -7.42 -38.39 -19.80
C ASN A 520 -6.14 -39.24 -19.67
N PRO A 521 -6.09 -40.47 -20.20
CA PRO A 521 -4.87 -41.31 -20.16
C PRO A 521 -3.62 -40.62 -20.72
N ALA A 522 -3.78 -39.78 -21.76
CA ALA A 522 -2.65 -39.07 -22.38
C ALA A 522 -2.00 -38.05 -21.42
N ALA A 523 -2.77 -37.47 -20.49
CA ALA A 523 -2.22 -36.58 -19.47
C ALA A 523 -1.35 -37.35 -18.46
N PHE A 524 -1.73 -38.59 -18.12
CA PHE A 524 -0.90 -39.43 -17.27
C PHE A 524 0.37 -39.90 -17.98
N ASP A 525 0.32 -40.19 -19.28
CA ASP A 525 1.52 -40.45 -20.07
C ASP A 525 2.48 -39.26 -20.04
N PHE A 526 1.93 -38.05 -20.20
CA PHE A 526 2.68 -36.81 -20.10
C PHE A 526 3.36 -36.63 -18.72
N LEU A 527 2.66 -36.95 -17.63
CA LEU A 527 3.21 -36.88 -16.27
C LEU A 527 4.25 -38.00 -16.01
N LEU A 528 3.98 -39.23 -16.44
CA LEU A 528 4.85 -40.40 -16.28
C LEU A 528 6.24 -40.17 -16.90
N GLN A 529 6.28 -39.57 -18.10
CA GLN A 529 7.53 -39.22 -18.77
C GLN A 529 8.35 -38.16 -18.02
N ARG A 530 7.71 -37.39 -17.12
CA ARG A 530 8.32 -36.24 -16.43
C ARG A 530 8.62 -36.48 -14.95
N VAL A 531 8.18 -37.59 -14.34
CA VAL A 531 8.31 -37.84 -12.88
C VAL A 531 9.72 -37.51 -12.35
N GLU A 532 10.77 -38.01 -13.00
CA GLU A 532 12.15 -37.75 -12.57
C GLU A 532 12.53 -36.27 -12.69
N LYS A 533 12.11 -35.59 -13.77
CA LYS A 533 12.36 -34.17 -13.98
C LYS A 533 11.63 -33.33 -12.94
N THR A 534 10.36 -33.65 -12.69
CA THR A 534 9.52 -33.00 -11.67
C THR A 534 10.16 -33.10 -10.29
N LEU A 535 10.56 -34.31 -9.87
CA LEU A 535 11.18 -34.50 -8.56
C LEU A 535 12.56 -33.87 -8.45
N ARG A 536 13.36 -33.93 -9.52
CA ARG A 536 14.67 -33.23 -9.55
C ARG A 536 14.49 -31.73 -9.33
N HIS A 537 13.55 -31.11 -10.04
CA HIS A 537 13.24 -29.69 -9.87
C HIS A 537 12.78 -29.36 -8.45
N ALA A 538 11.84 -30.13 -7.90
CA ALA A 538 11.35 -29.92 -6.54
C ALA A 538 12.46 -30.08 -5.48
N ILE A 539 13.38 -31.04 -5.67
CA ILE A 539 14.50 -31.28 -4.74
C ILE A 539 15.58 -30.20 -4.85
N GLU A 540 16.06 -29.93 -6.07
CA GLU A 540 17.22 -29.07 -6.30
C GLU A 540 16.86 -27.58 -6.29
N GLU A 541 15.75 -27.17 -6.90
CA GLU A 541 15.37 -25.76 -7.05
C GLU A 541 14.42 -25.28 -5.94
N GLU A 542 13.34 -26.01 -5.65
CA GLU A 542 12.36 -25.58 -4.64
C GLU A 542 12.91 -25.77 -3.22
N GLU A 543 13.56 -26.91 -2.97
CA GLU A 543 14.10 -27.27 -1.65
C GLU A 543 15.59 -26.97 -1.49
N GLY A 544 16.31 -26.62 -2.55
CA GLY A 544 17.74 -26.27 -2.46
C GLY A 544 18.61 -27.43 -1.95
N LEU A 545 18.19 -28.67 -2.16
CA LEU A 545 18.89 -29.87 -1.73
C LEU A 545 19.64 -30.49 -2.93
N PRO A 546 20.97 -30.61 -2.90
CA PRO A 546 21.72 -31.29 -3.94
C PRO A 546 21.31 -32.76 -4.07
N LEU A 547 21.06 -33.23 -5.30
CA LEU A 547 20.53 -34.58 -5.54
C LEU A 547 21.50 -35.69 -5.10
N ASP A 548 22.81 -35.43 -5.10
CA ASP A 548 23.85 -36.35 -4.61
C ASP A 548 23.71 -36.67 -3.12
N GLN A 549 23.02 -35.83 -2.36
CA GLN A 549 22.75 -36.05 -0.93
C GLN A 549 21.47 -36.83 -0.67
N VAL A 550 20.66 -37.10 -1.70
CA VAL A 550 19.37 -37.82 -1.59
C VAL A 550 19.59 -39.32 -1.66
N THR A 551 19.04 -40.07 -0.71
CA THR A 551 19.29 -41.51 -0.59
C THR A 551 18.19 -42.40 -1.19
N ASN A 552 16.97 -41.86 -1.39
CA ASN A 552 15.79 -42.64 -1.81
C ASN A 552 15.11 -42.07 -3.07
N PHE A 553 15.85 -41.38 -3.94
CA PHE A 553 15.29 -40.72 -5.13
C PHE A 553 14.53 -41.70 -6.05
N GLN A 554 15.17 -42.81 -6.41
CA GLN A 554 14.59 -43.79 -7.34
C GLN A 554 13.35 -44.48 -6.75
N GLU A 555 13.39 -44.80 -5.44
CA GLU A 555 12.26 -45.40 -4.72
C GLU A 555 11.01 -44.53 -4.83
N VAL A 556 11.16 -43.22 -4.60
CA VAL A 556 10.04 -42.27 -4.68
C VAL A 556 9.55 -42.07 -6.11
N CYS A 557 10.46 -42.00 -7.10
CA CYS A 557 10.08 -41.96 -8.52
C CYS A 557 9.21 -43.17 -8.91
N ASP A 558 9.60 -44.37 -8.49
CA ASP A 558 8.88 -45.59 -8.84
C ASP A 558 7.54 -45.69 -8.10
N GLU A 559 7.44 -45.23 -6.85
CA GLU A 559 6.16 -45.14 -6.13
C GLU A 559 5.16 -44.23 -6.85
N ILE A 560 5.61 -43.06 -7.32
CA ILE A 560 4.77 -42.12 -8.10
C ILE A 560 4.33 -42.76 -9.42
N ARG A 561 5.25 -43.40 -10.14
CA ARG A 561 4.95 -44.08 -11.41
C ARG A 561 3.89 -45.17 -11.25
N VAL A 562 3.95 -45.94 -10.16
CA VAL A 562 2.94 -46.99 -9.86
C VAL A 562 1.56 -46.36 -9.69
N LYS A 563 1.45 -45.30 -8.88
CA LYS A 563 0.17 -44.59 -8.66
C LYS A 563 -0.38 -43.98 -9.95
N LEU A 564 0.47 -43.31 -10.75
CA LEU A 564 0.07 -42.72 -12.03
C LEU A 564 -0.34 -43.77 -13.08
N ASN A 565 0.36 -44.90 -13.18
CA ASN A 565 -0.04 -46.00 -14.06
C ASN A 565 -1.40 -46.58 -13.66
N SER A 566 -1.68 -46.75 -12.37
CA SER A 566 -3.00 -47.22 -11.91
C SER A 566 -4.14 -46.28 -12.32
N LEU A 567 -3.91 -44.97 -12.32
CA LEU A 567 -4.89 -43.97 -12.76
C LEU A 567 -5.06 -43.95 -14.28
N LYS A 568 -3.96 -44.16 -15.01
CA LYS A 568 -3.96 -44.26 -16.48
C LYS A 568 -4.74 -45.49 -16.96
N ASP A 569 -4.51 -46.65 -16.36
CA ASP A 569 -5.10 -47.92 -16.77
C ASP A 569 -6.61 -47.97 -16.51
N VAL A 570 -7.07 -47.28 -15.46
CA VAL A 570 -8.49 -47.16 -15.11
C VAL A 570 -8.86 -45.67 -15.01
N PRO A 571 -9.03 -44.96 -16.13
CA PRO A 571 -9.22 -43.50 -16.13
C PRO A 571 -10.64 -43.05 -15.73
N ASN A 572 -11.61 -43.98 -15.77
CA ASN A 572 -12.97 -43.74 -15.29
C ASN A 572 -13.15 -44.44 -13.95
N ARG A 573 -13.26 -43.67 -12.86
CA ARG A 573 -13.32 -44.23 -11.49
C ARG A 573 -14.40 -43.53 -10.67
N ILE A 574 -14.81 -44.21 -9.60
CA ILE A 574 -15.63 -43.65 -8.54
C ILE A 574 -14.89 -43.93 -7.24
N GLU A 575 -14.40 -42.89 -6.59
CA GLU A 575 -13.73 -42.98 -5.30
C GLU A 575 -13.85 -41.65 -4.54
N CYS A 576 -13.51 -41.66 -3.26
CA CYS A 576 -13.47 -40.43 -2.48
C CYS A 576 -12.46 -39.42 -3.08
N PRO A 577 -12.76 -38.11 -3.04
CA PRO A 577 -11.86 -37.09 -3.54
C PRO A 577 -10.86 -36.61 -2.47
N LEU A 578 -9.72 -36.13 -2.94
CA LEU A 578 -8.83 -35.22 -2.22
C LEU A 578 -9.18 -33.80 -2.64
N ILE A 579 -9.53 -32.96 -1.68
CA ILE A 579 -9.90 -31.57 -1.92
C ILE A 579 -8.68 -30.69 -1.68
N TYR A 580 -8.17 -30.05 -2.73
CA TYR A 580 -6.99 -29.20 -2.66
C TYR A 580 -7.27 -27.77 -3.12
N HIS A 581 -6.53 -26.84 -2.54
CA HIS A 581 -6.34 -25.51 -3.06
C HIS A 581 -4.88 -25.39 -3.55
N LEU A 582 -4.72 -25.12 -4.85
CA LEU A 582 -3.42 -24.96 -5.51
C LEU A 582 -3.26 -23.47 -5.84
N ASP A 583 -2.43 -22.77 -5.09
CA ASP A 583 -2.31 -21.30 -5.10
C ASP A 583 -0.91 -20.84 -5.47
N VAL A 584 -0.76 -19.82 -6.30
CA VAL A 584 0.57 -19.27 -6.61
C VAL A 584 1.00 -18.29 -5.50
N GLY A 585 2.01 -18.69 -4.71
CA GLY A 585 2.53 -17.89 -3.62
C GLY A 585 2.99 -16.50 -4.08
N ALA A 586 2.32 -15.44 -3.63
CA ALA A 586 2.60 -14.05 -4.02
C ALA A 586 2.72 -13.87 -5.55
N MET A 587 1.72 -14.35 -6.30
CA MET A 587 1.69 -14.42 -7.76
C MET A 587 2.22 -13.16 -8.46
N TYR A 588 1.56 -12.01 -8.27
CA TYR A 588 1.89 -10.78 -9.00
C TYR A 588 3.31 -10.26 -8.71
N PRO A 589 3.76 -10.17 -7.45
CA PRO A 589 5.15 -9.88 -7.14
C PRO A 589 6.14 -10.82 -7.84
N ASN A 590 5.89 -12.13 -7.85
CA ASN A 590 6.80 -13.09 -8.48
C ASN A 590 6.76 -13.02 -10.03
N ILE A 591 5.64 -12.64 -10.64
CA ILE A 591 5.56 -12.32 -12.08
C ILE A 591 6.37 -11.06 -12.39
N ILE A 592 6.24 -10.02 -11.56
CA ILE A 592 7.02 -8.77 -11.67
C ILE A 592 8.51 -9.09 -11.61
N LEU A 593 8.95 -9.86 -10.61
CA LEU A 593 10.34 -10.25 -10.42
C LEU A 593 10.85 -11.11 -11.57
N THR A 594 10.11 -12.13 -11.98
CA THR A 594 10.52 -13.04 -13.08
C THR A 594 10.73 -12.30 -14.39
N ASN A 595 9.84 -11.38 -14.73
CA ASN A 595 9.85 -10.69 -16.03
C ASN A 595 10.54 -9.32 -15.98
N ARG A 596 11.11 -8.94 -14.81
CA ARG A 596 11.76 -7.65 -14.59
C ARG A 596 10.87 -6.45 -14.91
N LEU A 597 9.60 -6.54 -14.51
CA LEU A 597 8.57 -5.57 -14.86
C LEU A 597 8.67 -4.34 -13.96
N GLN A 598 8.80 -3.17 -14.57
CA GLN A 598 8.77 -1.89 -13.88
C GLN A 598 8.37 -0.79 -14.86
N PRO A 599 7.76 0.31 -14.40
CA PRO A 599 7.21 1.33 -15.30
C PRO A 599 8.26 1.93 -16.26
N SER A 600 9.47 2.23 -15.77
CA SER A 600 10.56 2.78 -16.59
C SER A 600 11.10 1.80 -17.64
N ALA A 601 10.84 0.49 -17.51
CA ALA A 601 11.32 -0.50 -18.47
C ALA A 601 10.39 -0.70 -19.67
N MET A 602 9.19 -0.09 -19.66
CA MET A 602 8.25 -0.14 -20.77
C MET A 602 8.72 0.85 -21.85
N VAL A 603 9.35 0.34 -22.90
CA VAL A 603 9.96 1.16 -23.95
C VAL A 603 9.24 0.99 -25.28
N ASP A 604 9.16 2.09 -26.04
CA ASP A 604 8.67 2.08 -27.41
C ASP A 604 9.81 1.81 -28.41
N GLU A 605 9.46 1.67 -29.70
CA GLU A 605 10.43 1.38 -30.75
C GLU A 605 11.42 2.53 -30.95
N ALA A 606 10.98 3.79 -30.81
CA ALA A 606 11.84 4.96 -30.96
C ALA A 606 12.93 5.02 -29.87
N THR A 607 12.55 4.83 -28.61
CA THR A 607 13.48 4.79 -27.48
C THR A 607 14.47 3.65 -27.64
N CYS A 608 13.99 2.47 -28.06
CA CYS A 608 14.86 1.32 -28.26
C CYS A 608 15.81 1.51 -29.46
N ALA A 609 15.36 2.16 -30.53
CA ALA A 609 16.18 2.46 -31.71
C ALA A 609 17.30 3.46 -31.39
N ALA A 610 17.05 4.43 -30.52
CA ALA A 610 18.05 5.40 -30.07
C ALA A 610 19.12 4.80 -29.15
N CYS A 611 18.84 3.65 -28.52
CA CYS A 611 19.69 3.03 -27.51
C CYS A 611 21.01 2.47 -28.07
N ASP A 612 22.14 2.91 -27.52
CA ASP A 612 23.50 2.42 -27.87
C ASP A 612 23.68 0.91 -27.68
N PHE A 613 22.84 0.30 -26.84
CA PHE A 613 22.84 -1.13 -26.58
C PHE A 613 22.04 -1.94 -27.61
N ASN A 614 21.28 -1.30 -28.48
CA ASN A 614 20.53 -1.92 -29.57
C ASN A 614 21.46 -2.28 -30.74
N LYS A 615 22.29 -3.29 -30.53
CA LYS A 615 23.24 -3.83 -31.51
C LYS A 615 22.71 -5.14 -32.11
N PRO A 616 23.18 -5.56 -33.30
CA PRO A 616 22.87 -6.89 -33.83
C PRO A 616 23.15 -7.99 -32.79
N GLY A 617 22.16 -8.84 -32.52
CA GLY A 617 22.24 -9.88 -31.48
C GLY A 617 21.86 -9.42 -30.06
N ALA A 618 21.39 -8.18 -29.87
CA ALA A 618 20.86 -7.72 -28.60
C ALA A 618 19.64 -8.56 -28.17
N ASN A 619 19.74 -9.17 -26.99
CA ASN A 619 18.69 -10.01 -26.39
C ASN A 619 18.07 -9.36 -25.15
N CYS A 620 17.93 -8.02 -25.15
CA CYS A 620 17.41 -7.26 -24.01
C CYS A 620 15.96 -6.77 -24.21
N GLN A 621 15.35 -7.03 -25.38
CA GLN A 621 14.01 -6.57 -25.75
C GLN A 621 12.99 -7.69 -25.51
N ARG A 622 12.47 -7.80 -24.29
CA ARG A 622 11.47 -8.83 -23.96
C ARG A 622 10.09 -8.35 -24.38
N ARG A 623 9.53 -8.90 -25.46
CA ARG A 623 8.17 -8.56 -25.92
C ARG A 623 7.13 -9.35 -25.12
N MET A 624 6.20 -8.67 -24.49
CA MET A 624 5.15 -9.29 -23.68
C MET A 624 3.77 -8.80 -24.10
N THR A 625 2.84 -9.75 -24.19
CA THR A 625 1.45 -9.49 -24.57
C THR A 625 0.61 -9.12 -23.36
N TRP A 626 -0.38 -8.26 -23.56
CA TRP A 626 -1.40 -7.91 -22.58
C TRP A 626 -2.71 -7.52 -23.28
N GLN A 627 -3.82 -7.49 -22.53
CA GLN A 627 -5.13 -7.14 -23.08
C GLN A 627 -5.58 -5.78 -22.55
N TRP A 628 -5.64 -4.79 -23.45
CA TRP A 628 -6.24 -3.49 -23.18
C TRP A 628 -7.76 -3.59 -23.27
N ARG A 629 -8.46 -2.87 -22.41
CA ARG A 629 -9.93 -2.76 -22.39
C ARG A 629 -10.33 -1.29 -22.31
N GLY A 630 -10.94 -0.78 -23.37
CA GLY A 630 -11.54 0.55 -23.40
C GLY A 630 -13.05 0.51 -23.37
N GLU A 631 -13.66 1.44 -22.64
CA GLU A 631 -15.06 1.81 -22.78
C GLU A 631 -15.11 3.22 -23.39
N PHE A 632 -15.68 3.34 -24.58
CA PHE A 632 -15.78 4.61 -25.29
C PHE A 632 -17.23 4.91 -25.68
N MET A 633 -17.48 6.19 -25.94
CA MET A 633 -18.78 6.67 -26.38
C MET A 633 -18.89 6.49 -27.89
N PRO A 634 -20.02 5.96 -28.42
CA PRO A 634 -20.14 5.59 -29.84
C PRO A 634 -20.09 6.78 -30.80
N ALA A 635 -20.24 8.01 -30.30
CA ALA A 635 -20.19 9.21 -31.12
C ALA A 635 -18.83 9.37 -31.78
N SER A 636 -18.84 9.76 -33.05
CA SER A 636 -17.64 10.04 -33.85
C SER A 636 -17.00 11.38 -33.47
N ARG A 637 -15.74 11.58 -33.89
CA ARG A 637 -15.00 12.83 -33.66
C ARG A 637 -15.74 14.08 -34.14
N SER A 638 -16.42 14.01 -35.28
CA SER A 638 -17.16 15.14 -35.85
C SER A 638 -18.41 15.49 -35.03
N GLU A 639 -19.09 14.48 -34.49
CA GLU A 639 -20.24 14.67 -33.59
C GLU A 639 -19.80 15.23 -32.24
N TYR A 640 -18.65 14.78 -31.73
CA TYR A 640 -18.06 15.33 -30.52
C TYR A 640 -17.67 16.80 -30.69
N HIS A 641 -16.96 17.16 -31.77
CA HIS A 641 -16.63 18.56 -32.05
C HIS A 641 -17.89 19.45 -32.19
N ARG A 642 -18.98 18.92 -32.78
CA ARG A 642 -20.26 19.65 -32.84
C ARG A 642 -20.83 19.93 -31.45
N ILE A 643 -20.67 19.00 -30.51
CA ILE A 643 -21.08 19.19 -29.12
C ILE A 643 -20.21 20.23 -28.42
N GLN A 644 -18.90 20.24 -28.67
CA GLN A 644 -18.00 21.27 -28.13
C GLN A 644 -18.41 22.66 -28.60
N GLN A 645 -18.67 22.84 -29.91
CA GLN A 645 -19.15 24.10 -30.47
C GLN A 645 -20.50 24.56 -29.87
N GLN A 646 -21.39 23.61 -29.57
CA GLN A 646 -22.65 23.94 -28.89
C GLN A 646 -22.37 24.46 -27.47
N LEU A 647 -21.51 23.79 -26.71
CA LEU A 647 -21.16 24.18 -25.34
C LEU A 647 -20.44 25.53 -25.28
N GLU A 648 -19.61 25.86 -26.27
CA GLU A 648 -18.95 27.17 -26.37
C GLU A 648 -19.94 28.34 -26.45
N SER A 649 -21.14 28.10 -26.98
CA SER A 649 -22.21 29.11 -27.09
C SER A 649 -23.10 29.21 -25.84
N GLU A 650 -22.98 28.30 -24.89
CA GLU A 650 -23.81 28.22 -23.69
C GLU A 650 -23.22 29.01 -22.51
N LYS A 651 -24.08 29.31 -21.52
CA LYS A 651 -23.67 29.92 -20.24
C LYS A 651 -23.79 28.91 -19.11
N PHE A 652 -22.83 28.94 -18.20
CA PHE A 652 -22.68 27.98 -17.11
C PHE A 652 -22.84 28.65 -15.74
N PRO A 653 -23.14 27.88 -14.68
CA PRO A 653 -23.31 28.41 -13.34
C PRO A 653 -22.09 29.20 -12.84
N PRO A 654 -22.32 30.20 -11.97
CA PRO A 654 -21.24 30.97 -11.37
C PRO A 654 -20.33 30.10 -10.49
N PHE A 655 -19.11 30.58 -10.25
CA PHE A 655 -18.15 29.89 -9.39
C PHE A 655 -18.53 29.98 -7.89
N TYR A 656 -19.14 31.09 -7.50
CA TYR A 656 -19.68 31.32 -6.14
C TYR A 656 -21.20 31.45 -6.20
N PRO A 657 -21.93 31.11 -5.11
CA PRO A 657 -23.34 31.47 -4.98
C PRO A 657 -23.54 32.97 -5.28
N ASP A 658 -24.55 33.31 -6.08
CA ASP A 658 -24.91 34.68 -6.52
C ASP A 658 -23.94 35.41 -7.49
N GLY A 659 -22.94 34.72 -8.06
CA GLY A 659 -22.07 35.29 -9.09
C GLY A 659 -22.70 35.36 -10.50
N PRO A 660 -22.03 36.02 -11.48
CA PRO A 660 -22.47 36.04 -12.88
C PRO A 660 -22.26 34.67 -13.57
N PRO A 661 -23.10 34.31 -14.57
CA PRO A 661 -22.89 33.11 -15.37
C PRO A 661 -21.58 33.17 -16.15
N ARG A 662 -20.87 32.04 -16.24
CA ARG A 662 -19.57 31.91 -16.90
C ARG A 662 -19.70 31.38 -18.33
N ALA A 663 -18.80 31.78 -19.21
CA ALA A 663 -18.63 31.18 -20.53
C ALA A 663 -17.84 29.87 -20.44
N PHE A 664 -17.93 28.99 -21.46
CA PHE A 664 -17.27 27.68 -21.44
C PHE A 664 -15.75 27.77 -21.24
N HIS A 665 -15.07 28.72 -21.89
CA HIS A 665 -13.63 28.91 -21.79
C HIS A 665 -13.17 29.45 -20.42
N GLU A 666 -14.08 29.99 -19.61
CA GLU A 666 -13.79 30.46 -18.24
C GLU A 666 -13.91 29.32 -17.21
N LEU A 667 -14.43 28.16 -17.61
CA LEU A 667 -14.48 26.97 -16.79
C LEU A 667 -13.10 26.33 -16.71
N SER A 668 -12.83 25.64 -15.59
CA SER A 668 -11.65 24.77 -15.50
C SER A 668 -11.72 23.64 -16.53
N HIS A 669 -10.57 23.10 -16.95
CA HIS A 669 -10.53 21.97 -17.89
C HIS A 669 -11.34 20.76 -17.40
N GLU A 670 -11.38 20.51 -16.09
CA GLU A 670 -12.18 19.44 -15.49
C GLU A 670 -13.69 19.70 -15.63
N GLU A 671 -14.14 20.93 -15.35
CA GLU A 671 -15.53 21.33 -15.54
C GLU A 671 -15.93 21.23 -17.02
N GLN A 672 -15.10 21.76 -17.93
CA GLN A 672 -15.32 21.67 -19.39
C GLN A 672 -15.52 20.22 -19.80
N ALA A 673 -14.59 19.34 -19.41
CA ALA A 673 -14.64 17.93 -19.74
C ALA A 673 -15.88 17.22 -19.20
N LYS A 674 -16.31 17.57 -17.98
CA LYS A 674 -17.53 17.03 -17.35
C LYS A 674 -18.79 17.43 -18.12
N TYR A 675 -18.90 18.68 -18.54
CA TYR A 675 -20.03 19.15 -19.34
C TYR A 675 -20.06 18.51 -20.73
N GLU A 676 -18.92 18.44 -21.40
CA GLU A 676 -18.75 17.75 -22.69
C GLU A 676 -19.20 16.29 -22.60
N LYS A 677 -18.67 15.55 -21.63
CA LYS A 677 -18.97 14.12 -21.44
C LYS A 677 -20.45 13.90 -21.12
N LYS A 678 -21.05 14.75 -20.29
CA LYS A 678 -22.49 14.69 -19.99
C LYS A 678 -23.34 14.93 -21.25
N ARG A 679 -23.04 15.97 -22.03
CA ARG A 679 -23.78 16.29 -23.25
C ARG A 679 -23.62 15.20 -24.30
N LEU A 680 -22.41 14.66 -24.45
CA LEU A 680 -22.11 13.52 -25.32
C LEU A 680 -22.87 12.27 -24.90
N ALA A 681 -23.03 12.01 -23.60
CA ALA A 681 -23.78 10.86 -23.09
C ALA A 681 -25.26 10.94 -23.46
N ASP A 682 -25.86 12.13 -23.33
CA ASP A 682 -27.25 12.36 -23.70
C ASP A 682 -27.46 12.24 -25.21
N TYR A 683 -26.50 12.72 -26.01
CA TYR A 683 -26.51 12.52 -27.46
C TYR A 683 -26.40 11.03 -27.82
N CYS A 684 -25.45 10.30 -27.23
CA CYS A 684 -25.26 8.87 -27.47
C CYS A 684 -26.50 8.06 -27.12
N ARG A 685 -27.15 8.36 -25.98
CA ARG A 685 -28.41 7.73 -25.56
C ARG A 685 -29.52 7.94 -26.60
N LYS A 686 -29.62 9.14 -27.20
CA LYS A 686 -30.64 9.47 -28.20
C LYS A 686 -30.36 8.84 -29.56
N ALA A 687 -29.14 9.04 -30.08
CA ALA A 687 -28.72 8.66 -31.43
C ALA A 687 -28.37 7.17 -31.57
N TYR A 688 -27.63 6.61 -30.61
CA TYR A 688 -27.09 5.24 -30.69
C TYR A 688 -27.82 4.23 -29.79
N LYS A 689 -28.78 4.69 -28.95
CA LYS A 689 -29.50 3.88 -27.94
C LYS A 689 -28.60 3.18 -26.92
N LYS A 690 -27.32 3.55 -26.87
CA LYS A 690 -26.30 3.07 -25.92
C LYS A 690 -25.36 4.22 -25.61
N ILE A 691 -24.84 4.24 -24.39
CA ILE A 691 -23.90 5.28 -23.93
C ILE A 691 -22.46 4.85 -24.18
N ARG A 692 -22.18 3.54 -24.05
CA ARG A 692 -20.83 2.97 -24.08
C ARG A 692 -20.74 1.80 -25.04
N VAL A 693 -19.55 1.62 -25.59
CA VAL A 693 -19.11 0.44 -26.32
C VAL A 693 -17.80 -0.02 -25.68
N THR A 694 -17.74 -1.30 -25.34
CA THR A 694 -16.52 -1.92 -24.79
C THR A 694 -15.75 -2.61 -25.92
N LYS A 695 -14.45 -2.36 -25.98
CA LYS A 695 -13.52 -3.05 -26.88
C LYS A 695 -12.36 -3.61 -26.08
N VAL A 696 -11.96 -4.83 -26.42
CA VAL A 696 -10.78 -5.50 -25.85
C VAL A 696 -9.82 -5.75 -27.00
N ASP A 697 -8.60 -5.23 -26.88
CA ASP A 697 -7.56 -5.36 -27.88
C ASP A 697 -6.32 -6.01 -27.24
N GLU A 698 -5.76 -7.01 -27.92
CA GLU A 698 -4.47 -7.56 -27.55
C GLU A 698 -3.35 -6.60 -28.01
N ARG A 699 -2.46 -6.25 -27.08
CA ARG A 699 -1.33 -5.34 -27.29
C ARG A 699 -0.03 -6.02 -26.89
N ILE A 700 1.07 -5.57 -27.49
CA ILE A 700 2.42 -6.06 -27.19
C ILE A 700 3.25 -4.87 -26.76
N THR A 701 3.92 -5.00 -25.62
CA THR A 701 4.84 -3.99 -25.09
C THR A 701 6.24 -4.60 -24.95
N THR A 702 7.27 -3.81 -25.25
CA THR A 702 8.67 -4.21 -25.09
C THR A 702 9.16 -3.84 -23.70
N VAL A 703 9.67 -4.82 -22.96
CA VAL A 703 10.26 -4.67 -21.62
C VAL A 703 11.78 -4.70 -21.74
N CYS A 704 12.42 -3.57 -21.48
CA CYS A 704 13.88 -3.45 -21.47
C CYS A 704 14.48 -4.22 -20.30
N GLN A 705 15.26 -5.26 -20.60
CA GLN A 705 15.93 -6.10 -19.59
C GLN A 705 17.20 -5.45 -19.00
N ARG A 706 17.62 -4.27 -19.49
CA ARG A 706 18.80 -3.53 -19.01
C ARG A 706 18.50 -2.31 -18.17
N GLU A 707 17.24 -1.86 -18.13
CA GLU A 707 16.81 -0.65 -17.42
C GLU A 707 17.29 -0.64 -15.95
N ASN A 708 17.52 0.51 -15.31
CA ASN A 708 17.86 0.56 -13.89
C ASN A 708 16.82 -0.19 -13.03
N SER A 709 17.22 -1.24 -12.31
CA SER A 709 16.31 -2.17 -11.63
C SER A 709 15.78 -1.71 -10.27
N PHE A 710 15.93 -0.43 -9.88
CA PHE A 710 15.59 0.03 -8.53
C PHE A 710 14.18 -0.41 -8.06
N TYR A 711 13.18 -0.41 -8.95
CA TYR A 711 11.81 -0.82 -8.62
C TYR A 711 11.74 -2.33 -8.36
N VAL A 712 12.23 -3.15 -9.29
CA VAL A 712 12.25 -4.62 -9.15
C VAL A 712 13.09 -5.05 -7.94
N ASP A 713 14.23 -4.42 -7.72
CA ASP A 713 15.09 -4.67 -6.56
C ASP A 713 14.40 -4.30 -5.25
N THR A 714 13.57 -3.25 -5.24
CA THR A 714 12.73 -2.90 -4.10
C THR A 714 11.71 -4.01 -3.80
N VAL A 715 11.00 -4.50 -4.82
CA VAL A 715 10.04 -5.62 -4.67
C VAL A 715 10.75 -6.87 -4.15
N ARG A 716 11.93 -7.18 -4.69
CA ARG A 716 12.75 -8.34 -4.30
C ARG A 716 13.18 -8.25 -2.84
N ALA A 717 13.78 -7.12 -2.45
CA ALA A 717 14.22 -6.87 -1.09
C ALA A 717 13.05 -6.98 -0.08
N PHE A 718 11.85 -6.52 -0.45
CA PHE A 718 10.66 -6.62 0.39
C PHE A 718 10.16 -8.05 0.55
N ARG A 719 10.12 -8.82 -0.54
CA ARG A 719 9.75 -10.24 -0.50
C ARG A 719 10.74 -11.03 0.37
N ASP A 720 12.03 -10.82 0.16
CA ASP A 720 13.07 -11.59 0.85
C ASP A 720 13.10 -11.24 2.34
N ARG A 721 12.95 -9.95 2.69
CA ARG A 721 12.81 -9.51 4.09
C ARG A 721 11.56 -10.05 4.76
N ARG A 722 10.44 -10.19 4.04
CA ARG A 722 9.24 -10.88 4.56
C ARG A 722 9.55 -12.34 4.91
N TYR A 723 10.32 -13.04 4.08
CA TYR A 723 10.70 -14.43 4.34
C TYR A 723 11.62 -14.57 5.55
N GLU A 724 12.53 -13.63 5.74
CA GLU A 724 13.35 -13.53 6.97
C GLU A 724 12.45 -13.40 8.20
N PHE A 725 11.50 -12.46 8.22
CA PHE A 725 10.58 -12.30 9.34
C PHE A 725 9.66 -13.49 9.56
N LYS A 726 9.20 -14.15 8.49
CA LYS A 726 8.45 -15.42 8.57
C LYS A 726 9.30 -16.53 9.20
N GLY A 727 10.60 -16.56 8.92
CA GLY A 727 11.55 -17.47 9.54
C GLY A 727 11.76 -17.18 11.03
N LEU A 728 11.99 -15.92 11.37
CA LEU A 728 12.16 -15.47 12.75
C LEU A 728 10.91 -15.71 13.59
N HIS A 729 9.72 -15.45 13.06
CA HIS A 729 8.44 -15.77 13.71
C HIS A 729 8.37 -17.25 14.10
N LYS A 730 8.69 -18.17 13.18
CA LYS A 730 8.75 -19.61 13.48
C LYS A 730 9.75 -19.96 14.58
N VAL A 731 10.91 -19.29 14.61
CA VAL A 731 11.94 -19.50 15.65
C VAL A 731 11.43 -19.02 17.02
N TRP A 732 10.86 -17.81 17.09
CA TRP A 732 10.37 -17.24 18.34
C TRP A 732 9.13 -17.95 18.86
N LYS A 733 8.27 -18.47 17.98
CA LYS A 733 7.16 -19.36 18.36
C LYS A 733 7.66 -20.64 19.06
N LYS A 734 8.75 -21.24 18.58
CA LYS A 734 9.38 -22.39 19.24
C LYS A 734 10.02 -22.01 20.58
N LYS A 735 10.69 -20.86 20.65
CA LYS A 735 11.28 -20.35 21.91
C LYS A 735 10.21 -20.05 22.96
N LEU A 736 9.07 -19.48 22.55
CA LEU A 736 7.94 -19.22 23.44
C LEU A 736 7.38 -20.53 24.02
N ALA A 737 7.19 -21.56 23.18
CA ALA A 737 6.75 -22.87 23.65
C ALA A 737 7.73 -23.46 24.69
N ALA A 738 9.04 -23.39 24.41
CA ALA A 738 10.06 -23.85 25.36
C ALA A 738 10.08 -23.02 26.66
N ALA A 739 9.90 -21.69 26.59
CA ALA A 739 9.84 -20.83 27.77
C ALA A 739 8.60 -21.11 28.63
N MET A 740 7.46 -21.41 28.00
CA MET A 740 6.22 -21.81 28.68
C MET A 740 6.39 -23.16 29.43
N GLU A 741 7.16 -24.10 28.88
CA GLU A 741 7.48 -25.36 29.56
C GLU A 741 8.39 -25.15 30.79
N ILE A 742 9.30 -24.17 30.74
CA ILE A 742 10.21 -23.84 31.85
C ILE A 742 9.50 -23.04 32.96
N GLY A 743 8.49 -22.22 32.61
CA GLY A 743 7.69 -21.46 33.56
C GLY A 743 8.28 -20.13 34.02
N ASP A 744 9.27 -19.57 33.32
CA ASP A 744 9.82 -18.23 33.60
C ASP A 744 8.92 -17.14 33.01
N ALA A 745 8.19 -16.44 33.87
CA ALA A 745 7.24 -15.39 33.46
C ALA A 745 7.89 -14.23 32.70
N SER A 746 9.12 -13.84 33.06
CA SER A 746 9.83 -12.73 32.39
C SER A 746 10.24 -13.14 30.97
N GLU A 747 10.80 -14.34 30.82
CA GLU A 747 11.21 -14.86 29.52
C GLU A 747 10.03 -15.19 28.62
N VAL A 748 8.91 -15.68 29.19
CA VAL A 748 7.65 -15.88 28.46
C VAL A 748 7.11 -14.56 27.91
N LYS A 749 7.08 -13.50 28.73
CA LYS A 749 6.64 -12.16 28.28
C LYS A 749 7.53 -11.67 27.12
N ARG A 750 8.85 -11.78 27.27
CA ARG A 750 9.82 -11.38 26.24
C ARG A 750 9.66 -12.17 24.94
N CYS A 751 9.56 -13.50 25.02
CA CYS A 751 9.37 -14.35 23.85
C CYS A 751 8.04 -14.08 23.14
N LYS A 752 6.97 -13.79 23.89
CA LYS A 752 5.65 -13.44 23.35
C LYS A 752 5.69 -12.11 22.60
N ASN A 753 6.33 -11.09 23.18
CA ASN A 753 6.52 -9.79 22.52
C ASN A 753 7.30 -9.92 21.20
N MET A 754 8.35 -10.74 21.18
CA MET A 754 9.13 -11.00 19.96
C MET A 754 8.35 -11.80 18.91
N GLU A 755 7.53 -12.76 19.32
CA GLU A 755 6.65 -13.52 18.41
C GLU A 755 5.64 -12.61 17.71
N ILE A 756 4.96 -11.74 18.47
CA ILE A 756 4.03 -10.74 17.96
C ILE A 756 4.73 -9.74 17.03
N LEU A 757 5.94 -9.28 17.40
CA LEU A 757 6.74 -8.35 16.60
C LEU A 757 7.04 -8.92 15.21
N TYR A 758 7.56 -10.15 15.13
CA TYR A 758 7.94 -10.75 13.85
C TYR A 758 6.74 -11.17 13.01
N ASP A 759 5.63 -11.57 13.63
CA ASP A 759 4.38 -11.78 12.89
C ASP A 759 3.88 -10.47 12.28
N SER A 760 3.90 -9.39 13.05
CA SER A 760 3.48 -8.06 12.57
C SER A 760 4.40 -7.53 11.47
N LEU A 761 5.71 -7.72 11.58
CA LEU A 761 6.68 -7.33 10.55
C LEU A 761 6.44 -8.11 9.24
N GLN A 762 6.19 -9.43 9.29
CA GLN A 762 5.91 -10.18 8.06
C GLN A 762 4.57 -9.80 7.42
N LEU A 763 3.54 -9.53 8.24
CA LEU A 763 2.23 -9.07 7.75
C LEU A 763 2.31 -7.68 7.12
N ALA A 764 3.04 -6.76 7.74
CA ALA A 764 3.31 -5.43 7.19
C ALA A 764 3.96 -5.52 5.80
N HIS A 765 4.96 -6.39 5.66
CA HIS A 765 5.60 -6.62 4.36
C HIS A 765 4.65 -7.28 3.36
N LYS A 766 3.77 -8.20 3.78
CA LYS A 766 2.74 -8.79 2.91
C LYS A 766 1.80 -7.73 2.33
N CYS A 767 1.31 -6.80 3.17
CA CYS A 767 0.40 -5.74 2.74
C CYS A 767 1.05 -4.82 1.69
N ILE A 768 2.29 -4.37 1.93
CA ILE A 768 3.03 -3.54 0.97
C ILE A 768 3.39 -4.31 -0.29
N LEU A 769 3.80 -5.59 -0.16
CA LEU A 769 4.18 -6.43 -1.30
C LEU A 769 3.02 -6.57 -2.32
N ASN A 770 1.80 -6.78 -1.83
CA ASN A 770 0.61 -6.86 -2.67
C ASN A 770 0.23 -5.50 -3.29
N SER A 771 0.72 -4.40 -2.73
CA SER A 771 0.39 -3.04 -3.17
C SER A 771 1.28 -2.53 -4.31
N PHE A 772 2.48 -3.10 -4.56
CA PHE A 772 3.35 -2.67 -5.67
C PHE A 772 2.66 -2.76 -7.04
N TYR A 773 2.01 -3.89 -7.32
CA TYR A 773 1.23 -4.05 -8.54
C TYR A 773 0.07 -3.05 -8.62
N GLY A 774 -0.71 -2.90 -7.54
CA GLY A 774 -1.83 -1.95 -7.55
C GLY A 774 -1.38 -0.49 -7.68
N TYR A 775 -0.18 -0.16 -7.19
CA TYR A 775 0.37 1.19 -7.22
C TYR A 775 0.62 1.72 -8.64
N VAL A 776 1.08 0.89 -9.58
CA VAL A 776 1.41 1.37 -10.94
C VAL A 776 0.18 1.80 -11.75
N MET A 777 -1.03 1.52 -11.25
CA MET A 777 -2.30 1.96 -11.81
C MET A 777 -3.03 3.00 -10.94
N ARG A 778 -2.43 3.41 -9.83
CA ARG A 778 -3.01 4.42 -8.95
C ARG A 778 -2.98 5.78 -9.66
N LYS A 779 -4.10 6.49 -9.62
CA LYS A 779 -4.19 7.88 -10.11
C LYS A 779 -3.20 8.76 -9.35
N GLY A 780 -2.41 9.55 -10.08
CA GLY A 780 -1.37 10.39 -9.49
C GLY A 780 -0.16 9.62 -8.95
N ALA A 781 0.04 8.36 -9.33
CA ALA A 781 1.30 7.66 -9.07
C ALA A 781 2.45 8.32 -9.83
N ARG A 782 3.65 8.31 -9.24
CA ARG A 782 4.87 8.78 -9.92
C ARG A 782 5.35 7.78 -10.97
N TRP A 783 5.31 6.49 -10.64
CA TRP A 783 5.69 5.40 -11.54
C TRP A 783 4.43 4.69 -12.03
N TYR A 784 3.69 5.36 -12.90
CA TYR A 784 2.46 4.83 -13.51
C TYR A 784 2.78 4.01 -14.76
N SER A 785 2.16 2.85 -14.93
CA SER A 785 2.18 2.10 -16.20
C SER A 785 1.01 1.12 -16.27
N MET A 786 0.14 1.34 -17.27
CA MET A 786 -0.98 0.44 -17.55
C MET A 786 -0.50 -0.85 -18.22
N GLU A 787 0.51 -0.74 -19.07
CA GLU A 787 1.15 -1.85 -19.78
C GLU A 787 1.70 -2.86 -18.79
N MET A 788 2.46 -2.40 -17.78
CA MET A 788 3.00 -3.26 -16.74
C MET A 788 1.89 -4.01 -16.01
N ALA A 789 0.84 -3.32 -15.55
CA ALA A 789 -0.27 -3.96 -14.84
C ALA A 789 -1.02 -4.97 -15.74
N GLY A 790 -1.23 -4.62 -17.01
CA GLY A 790 -1.83 -5.50 -18.01
C GLY A 790 -1.00 -6.76 -18.26
N ILE A 791 0.32 -6.63 -18.41
CA ILE A 791 1.23 -7.78 -18.60
C ILE A 791 1.18 -8.71 -17.38
N VAL A 792 1.21 -8.15 -16.17
CA VAL A 792 1.15 -8.95 -14.92
C VAL A 792 -0.14 -9.78 -14.88
N CYS A 793 -1.29 -9.15 -15.13
CA CYS A 793 -2.58 -9.86 -15.11
C CYS A 793 -2.70 -10.89 -16.23
N PHE A 794 -2.30 -10.54 -17.45
CA PHE A 794 -2.40 -11.45 -18.59
C PHE A 794 -1.48 -12.67 -18.42
N THR A 795 -0.25 -12.45 -17.94
CA THR A 795 0.68 -13.55 -17.61
C THR A 795 0.11 -14.44 -16.51
N GLY A 796 -0.46 -13.83 -15.45
CA GLY A 796 -1.11 -14.58 -14.38
C GLY A 796 -2.30 -15.41 -14.85
N ALA A 797 -3.17 -14.81 -15.67
CA ALA A 797 -4.29 -15.51 -16.29
C ALA A 797 -3.84 -16.71 -17.14
N ASN A 798 -2.74 -16.57 -17.89
CA ASN A 798 -2.19 -17.67 -18.69
C ASN A 798 -1.61 -18.80 -17.82
N ILE A 799 -0.90 -18.46 -16.73
CA ILE A 799 -0.36 -19.45 -15.78
C ILE A 799 -1.50 -20.29 -15.19
N ILE A 800 -2.53 -19.62 -14.65
CA ILE A 800 -3.63 -20.31 -13.98
C ILE A 800 -4.51 -21.09 -14.96
N THR A 801 -4.68 -20.60 -16.19
CA THR A 801 -5.42 -21.30 -17.25
C THR A 801 -4.70 -22.60 -17.64
N GLN A 802 -3.38 -22.58 -17.83
CA GLN A 802 -2.59 -23.78 -18.13
C GLN A 802 -2.63 -24.80 -16.98
N ALA A 803 -2.52 -24.33 -15.72
CA ALA A 803 -2.64 -25.21 -14.56
C ALA A 803 -4.04 -25.86 -14.51
N ARG A 804 -5.10 -25.08 -14.70
CA ARG A 804 -6.49 -25.56 -14.76
C ARG A 804 -6.71 -26.55 -15.90
N GLU A 805 -6.12 -26.34 -17.08
CA GLU A 805 -6.15 -27.28 -18.21
C GLU A 805 -5.56 -28.65 -17.88
N LEU A 806 -4.47 -28.69 -17.11
CA LEU A 806 -3.91 -29.95 -16.64
C LEU A 806 -4.84 -30.61 -15.59
N ILE A 807 -5.31 -29.83 -14.61
CA ILE A 807 -6.17 -30.32 -13.53
C ILE A 807 -7.48 -30.89 -14.08
N GLU A 808 -8.09 -30.27 -15.09
CA GLU A 808 -9.28 -30.79 -15.78
C GLU A 808 -9.04 -32.17 -16.43
N GLN A 809 -7.81 -32.47 -16.85
CA GLN A 809 -7.49 -33.75 -17.46
C GLN A 809 -7.22 -34.87 -16.46
N ILE A 810 -6.81 -34.56 -15.23
CA ILE A 810 -6.42 -35.54 -14.20
C ILE A 810 -7.36 -35.58 -12.98
N GLY A 811 -8.29 -34.63 -12.89
CA GLY A 811 -9.21 -34.45 -11.77
C GLY A 811 -10.40 -33.59 -12.17
N ARG A 812 -10.94 -32.80 -11.23
CA ARG A 812 -12.04 -31.85 -11.50
C ARG A 812 -11.76 -30.51 -10.84
N PRO A 813 -11.51 -29.43 -11.60
CA PRO A 813 -11.45 -28.08 -11.04
C PRO A 813 -12.86 -27.61 -10.67
N LEU A 814 -12.99 -26.96 -9.52
CA LEU A 814 -14.27 -26.52 -8.94
C LEU A 814 -14.47 -25.01 -9.10
N GLU A 815 -13.48 -24.24 -8.66
CA GLU A 815 -13.47 -22.78 -8.72
C GLU A 815 -12.04 -22.32 -9.02
N LEU A 816 -11.90 -21.29 -9.83
CA LEU A 816 -10.65 -20.61 -10.13
C LEU A 816 -10.81 -19.14 -9.79
N ASP A 817 -9.95 -18.61 -8.93
CA ASP A 817 -9.90 -17.18 -8.61
C ASP A 817 -8.47 -16.66 -8.68
N THR A 818 -8.16 -15.95 -9.75
CA THR A 818 -6.95 -15.15 -9.96
C THR A 818 -5.64 -15.95 -9.94
N ASP A 819 -5.21 -16.40 -8.76
CA ASP A 819 -3.95 -17.09 -8.44
C ASP A 819 -4.17 -18.52 -7.92
N GLY A 820 -5.41 -18.88 -7.55
CA GLY A 820 -5.74 -20.17 -6.96
C GLY A 820 -6.74 -21.01 -7.75
N ILE A 821 -6.57 -22.34 -7.70
CA ILE A 821 -7.53 -23.33 -8.20
C ILE A 821 -7.96 -24.22 -7.03
N TRP A 822 -9.26 -24.24 -6.77
CA TRP A 822 -9.89 -25.28 -5.97
C TRP A 822 -10.20 -26.47 -6.87
N CYS A 823 -9.75 -27.66 -6.46
CA CYS A 823 -9.98 -28.88 -7.24
C CYS A 823 -10.19 -30.10 -6.37
N VAL A 824 -10.82 -31.11 -6.96
CA VAL A 824 -10.81 -32.47 -6.44
C VAL A 824 -9.96 -33.38 -7.31
N LEU A 825 -9.05 -34.09 -6.66
CA LEU A 825 -8.25 -35.17 -7.26
C LEU A 825 -8.75 -36.53 -6.74
N PRO A 826 -8.56 -37.63 -7.48
CA PRO A 826 -8.88 -38.97 -6.99
C PRO A 826 -8.03 -39.31 -5.74
N ASN A 827 -8.57 -39.98 -4.72
CA ASN A 827 -7.82 -40.38 -3.51
C ASN A 827 -6.63 -41.30 -3.79
N SER A 828 -6.58 -41.94 -4.94
CA SER A 828 -5.42 -42.72 -5.38
C SER A 828 -4.31 -41.89 -6.05
N PHE A 829 -4.48 -40.57 -6.18
CA PHE A 829 -3.50 -39.67 -6.78
C PHE A 829 -2.22 -39.55 -5.93
N PRO A 830 -1.03 -39.41 -6.54
CA PRO A 830 0.21 -39.14 -5.79
C PRO A 830 0.11 -37.83 -5.00
N GLU A 831 0.14 -37.89 -3.67
CA GLU A 831 0.15 -36.72 -2.79
C GLU A 831 1.57 -36.36 -2.32
N ASN A 832 1.89 -36.68 -1.07
CA ASN A 832 3.09 -36.28 -0.37
C ASN A 832 4.09 -37.43 -0.28
N PHE A 833 5.35 -37.15 -0.61
CA PHE A 833 6.45 -38.11 -0.55
C PHE A 833 7.60 -37.57 0.29
N VAL A 834 8.25 -38.45 1.07
CA VAL A 834 9.36 -38.07 1.94
C VAL A 834 10.70 -38.38 1.28
N ILE A 835 11.42 -37.35 0.91
CA ILE A 835 12.81 -37.41 0.48
C ILE A 835 13.72 -37.49 1.71
N LYS A 836 14.56 -38.52 1.77
CA LYS A 836 15.58 -38.73 2.80
C LYS A 836 16.92 -38.25 2.27
N SER A 837 17.66 -37.51 3.10
CA SER A 837 18.96 -36.98 2.71
C SER A 837 20.00 -37.10 3.81
N ASN A 838 21.27 -37.08 3.41
CA ASN A 838 22.42 -37.00 4.31
C ASN A 838 22.71 -35.56 4.77
N ASN A 839 21.88 -34.58 4.38
CA ASN A 839 22.04 -33.18 4.78
C ASN A 839 21.62 -32.98 6.23
N VAL A 840 22.54 -32.53 7.08
CA VAL A 840 22.30 -32.32 8.52
C VAL A 840 21.15 -31.33 8.78
N LYS A 841 20.97 -30.31 7.93
CA LYS A 841 19.90 -29.31 8.07
C LYS A 841 18.55 -29.80 7.54
N LYS A 842 18.55 -30.68 6.53
CA LYS A 842 17.35 -31.19 5.85
C LYS A 842 17.36 -32.72 5.73
N PRO A 843 17.39 -33.48 6.85
CA PRO A 843 17.50 -34.94 6.81
C PRO A 843 16.25 -35.61 6.20
N LYS A 844 15.10 -34.95 6.28
CA LYS A 844 13.83 -35.35 5.66
C LYS A 844 13.14 -34.12 5.08
N VAL A 845 12.64 -34.24 3.86
CA VAL A 845 11.90 -33.20 3.15
C VAL A 845 10.64 -33.81 2.56
N THR A 846 9.49 -33.19 2.78
CA THR A 846 8.20 -33.65 2.24
C THR A 846 7.91 -32.88 0.96
N ILE A 847 7.73 -33.57 -0.16
CA ILE A 847 7.38 -32.99 -1.45
C ILE A 847 5.93 -33.33 -1.77
N SER A 848 5.14 -32.31 -2.06
CA SER A 848 3.77 -32.44 -2.58
C SER A 848 3.82 -32.56 -4.10
N TYR A 849 3.50 -33.73 -4.65
CA TYR A 849 3.52 -33.98 -6.08
C TYR A 849 2.54 -33.11 -6.88
N PRO A 850 1.31 -32.81 -6.40
CA PRO A 850 0.41 -31.88 -7.09
C PRO A 850 1.01 -30.48 -7.28
N GLY A 851 1.76 -29.98 -6.30
CA GLY A 851 2.48 -28.70 -6.42
C GLY A 851 3.67 -28.81 -7.38
N ALA A 852 4.53 -29.81 -7.16
CA ALA A 852 5.73 -30.02 -7.96
C ALA A 852 5.43 -30.19 -9.46
N MET A 853 4.35 -30.92 -9.82
CA MET A 853 3.98 -31.11 -11.22
C MET A 853 3.54 -29.82 -11.91
N LEU A 854 2.97 -28.86 -11.16
CA LEU A 854 2.61 -27.55 -11.71
C LEU A 854 3.83 -26.63 -11.76
N ASN A 855 4.70 -26.67 -10.75
CA ASN A 855 5.91 -25.86 -10.68
C ASN A 855 6.85 -26.11 -11.86
N ILE A 856 7.07 -27.38 -12.25
CA ILE A 856 7.90 -27.69 -13.41
C ILE A 856 7.30 -27.16 -14.72
N LEU A 857 5.97 -27.13 -14.86
CA LEU A 857 5.30 -26.55 -16.03
C LEU A 857 5.42 -25.04 -16.06
N VAL A 858 5.29 -24.39 -14.89
CA VAL A 858 5.53 -22.96 -14.75
C VAL A 858 6.97 -22.61 -15.10
N LYS A 859 7.94 -23.42 -14.65
CA LYS A 859 9.35 -23.28 -15.00
C LYS A 859 9.56 -23.37 -16.51
N GLU A 860 9.00 -24.38 -17.17
CA GLU A 860 9.18 -24.57 -18.62
C GLU A 860 8.47 -23.49 -19.45
N GLY A 861 7.27 -23.06 -19.05
CA GLY A 861 6.44 -22.15 -19.83
C GLY A 861 6.70 -20.66 -19.60
N PHE A 862 7.21 -20.29 -18.42
CA PHE A 862 7.23 -18.88 -17.97
C PHE A 862 8.59 -18.38 -17.45
N THR A 863 9.67 -19.14 -17.64
CA THR A 863 11.03 -18.67 -17.31
C THR A 863 11.45 -17.53 -18.23
N ASN A 864 12.14 -16.53 -17.65
CA ASN A 864 12.76 -15.45 -18.41
C ASN A 864 14.25 -15.74 -18.62
N ASP A 865 14.61 -16.24 -19.80
CA ASP A 865 16.01 -16.49 -20.20
C ASP A 865 16.72 -15.22 -20.73
N GLN A 866 16.04 -14.08 -20.72
CA GLN A 866 16.56 -12.78 -21.18
C GLN A 866 16.91 -11.85 -20.02
N TYR A 867 16.87 -12.32 -18.76
CA TYR A 867 17.08 -11.49 -17.58
C TYR A 867 18.53 -10.98 -17.55
N GLN A 868 18.73 -9.66 -17.68
CA GLN A 868 20.06 -9.07 -17.65
C GLN A 868 20.28 -8.25 -16.38
N GLU A 869 21.45 -8.46 -15.77
CA GLU A 869 21.89 -7.73 -14.58
C GLU A 869 23.24 -7.06 -14.87
N LEU A 870 23.36 -5.81 -14.43
CA LEU A 870 24.60 -5.05 -14.53
C LEU A 870 25.58 -5.56 -13.47
N VAL A 871 26.66 -6.20 -13.90
CA VAL A 871 27.67 -6.80 -13.00
C VAL A 871 28.83 -5.85 -12.76
N ASP A 872 29.19 -5.05 -13.77
CA ASP A 872 30.22 -4.00 -13.64
C ASP A 872 29.71 -2.66 -14.19
N PRO A 873 29.39 -1.69 -13.31
CA PRO A 873 28.95 -0.35 -13.69
C PRO A 873 30.00 0.47 -14.45
N THR A 874 31.30 0.19 -14.28
CA THR A 874 32.36 0.98 -14.93
C THR A 874 32.58 0.59 -16.38
N SER A 875 32.55 -0.71 -16.69
CA SER A 875 32.61 -1.20 -18.06
C SER A 875 31.23 -1.34 -18.73
N LEU A 876 30.14 -1.11 -17.98
CA LEU A 876 28.76 -1.33 -18.41
C LEU A 876 28.51 -2.77 -18.87
N THR A 877 29.10 -3.74 -18.16
CA THR A 877 29.00 -5.16 -18.49
C THR A 877 27.75 -5.79 -17.87
N TYR A 878 26.90 -6.36 -18.72
CA TYR A 878 25.70 -7.10 -18.34
C TYR A 878 25.90 -8.60 -18.47
N VAL A 879 25.34 -9.36 -17.53
CA VAL A 879 25.26 -10.83 -17.61
C VAL A 879 23.80 -11.25 -17.75
N THR A 880 23.56 -12.18 -18.67
CA THR A 880 22.24 -12.81 -18.85
C THR A 880 22.13 -14.05 -17.98
N ARG A 881 21.00 -14.20 -17.29
CA ARG A 881 20.65 -15.41 -16.54
C ARG A 881 19.18 -15.77 -16.74
N SER A 882 18.84 -17.03 -16.47
CA SER A 882 17.44 -17.47 -16.42
C SER A 882 16.85 -17.14 -15.05
N GLU A 883 15.70 -16.47 -15.02
CA GLU A 883 14.98 -16.15 -13.79
C GLU A 883 13.56 -16.72 -13.84
N ASN A 884 13.14 -17.38 -12.76
CA ASN A 884 11.75 -17.71 -12.49
C ASN A 884 11.56 -17.87 -10.99
N SER A 885 10.61 -17.12 -10.44
CA SER A 885 10.30 -17.13 -9.00
C SER A 885 8.85 -17.48 -8.72
N ILE A 886 8.14 -18.03 -9.70
CA ILE A 886 6.71 -18.32 -9.64
C ILE A 886 6.53 -19.78 -9.22
N PHE A 887 5.90 -20.00 -8.08
CA PHE A 887 5.68 -21.33 -7.51
C PHE A 887 4.25 -21.46 -6.97
N PHE A 888 3.63 -22.60 -7.25
CA PHE A 888 2.44 -23.07 -6.56
C PHE A 888 2.79 -23.58 -5.17
N GLU A 889 2.02 -23.12 -4.20
CA GLU A 889 1.88 -23.66 -2.86
C GLU A 889 0.61 -24.53 -2.83
N VAL A 890 0.66 -25.63 -2.08
CA VAL A 890 -0.46 -26.57 -1.92
C VAL A 890 -1.03 -26.43 -0.53
N ASP A 891 -2.35 -26.28 -0.45
CA ASP A 891 -3.08 -26.24 0.81
C ASP A 891 -4.21 -27.29 0.83
N GLY A 892 -4.34 -27.98 1.97
CA GLY A 892 -5.14 -29.19 2.14
C GLY A 892 -4.31 -30.49 2.33
N PRO A 893 -4.94 -31.67 2.23
CA PRO A 893 -6.30 -31.89 1.76
C PRO A 893 -7.37 -31.45 2.78
N TYR A 894 -8.46 -30.88 2.29
CA TYR A 894 -9.61 -30.41 3.07
C TYR A 894 -10.67 -31.52 3.26
N LEU A 895 -11.48 -31.40 4.31
CA LEU A 895 -12.57 -32.34 4.59
C LEU A 895 -13.80 -32.12 3.70
N ALA A 896 -14.15 -30.86 3.42
CA ALA A 896 -15.32 -30.50 2.64
C ALA A 896 -15.13 -29.18 1.89
N MET A 897 -15.84 -29.04 0.75
CA MET A 897 -16.02 -27.80 0.02
C MET A 897 -17.46 -27.71 -0.52
N ILE A 898 -18.09 -26.56 -0.31
CA ILE A 898 -19.47 -26.29 -0.71
C ILE A 898 -19.49 -25.07 -1.63
N LEU A 899 -20.00 -25.25 -2.85
CA LEU A 899 -20.12 -24.18 -3.86
C LEU A 899 -21.60 -23.97 -4.26
N PRO A 900 -22.13 -22.74 -4.15
CA PRO A 900 -23.52 -22.46 -4.46
C PRO A 900 -23.79 -22.35 -5.97
N ALA A 901 -25.02 -22.62 -6.38
CA ALA A 901 -25.48 -22.47 -7.77
C ALA A 901 -26.25 -21.15 -7.96
N SER A 902 -26.22 -20.61 -9.20
CA SER A 902 -27.07 -19.47 -9.57
C SER A 902 -28.54 -19.88 -9.69
N LYS A 903 -29.45 -18.92 -9.54
CA LYS A 903 -30.87 -19.09 -9.90
C LYS A 903 -31.09 -19.02 -11.42
N GLU A 904 -30.18 -18.39 -12.16
CA GLU A 904 -30.26 -18.25 -13.61
C GLU A 904 -29.60 -19.44 -14.31
N GLU A 905 -30.31 -20.03 -15.26
CA GLU A 905 -29.80 -21.14 -16.07
C GLU A 905 -28.51 -20.74 -16.81
N GLY A 906 -27.51 -21.62 -16.80
CA GLY A 906 -26.23 -21.41 -17.46
C GLY A 906 -25.28 -20.42 -16.77
N LYS A 907 -25.70 -19.75 -15.68
CA LYS A 907 -24.82 -18.90 -14.87
C LYS A 907 -24.38 -19.61 -13.60
N LYS A 908 -23.15 -19.36 -13.17
CA LYS A 908 -22.60 -19.86 -11.90
C LYS A 908 -22.18 -18.69 -11.02
N LEU A 909 -22.23 -18.89 -9.71
CA LEU A 909 -21.85 -17.87 -8.73
C LEU A 909 -20.33 -17.97 -8.49
N LYS A 910 -19.60 -16.96 -8.92
CA LYS A 910 -18.16 -16.84 -8.70
C LYS A 910 -17.88 -16.26 -7.31
N LYS A 911 -16.70 -16.54 -6.75
CA LYS A 911 -16.20 -15.94 -5.49
C LYS A 911 -17.06 -16.24 -4.26
N ARG A 912 -17.72 -17.40 -4.24
CA ARG A 912 -18.56 -17.84 -3.12
C ARG A 912 -18.34 -19.33 -2.88
N TRP A 913 -17.77 -19.69 -1.74
CA TRP A 913 -17.62 -21.07 -1.29
C TRP A 913 -17.45 -21.12 0.23
N GLU A 914 -17.63 -22.30 0.78
CA GLU A 914 -17.31 -22.64 2.17
C GLU A 914 -16.45 -23.90 2.17
N PHE A 915 -15.46 -23.99 3.05
CA PHE A 915 -14.60 -25.16 3.18
C PHE A 915 -14.41 -25.53 4.64
N GLN A 916 -14.12 -26.80 4.88
CA GLN A 916 -13.82 -27.34 6.21
C GLN A 916 -12.39 -27.93 6.17
N ALA A 917 -11.52 -27.35 6.99
CA ALA A 917 -10.14 -27.83 7.21
C ALA A 917 -10.11 -29.04 8.13
#